data_AF-A0A1X0A777-F1
#
_entry.id   AF-A0A1X0A777-F1
#
_cell.length_a   1.000
_cell.length_b   1.000
_cell.length_c   1.000
_cell.angle_alpha   90.00
_cell.angle_beta   90.00
_cell.angle_gamma   90.00
#
_symmetry.space_group_name_H-M   'P 1'
#
loop_
_entity.id
_entity.type
_entity.pdbx_description
1 polymer ?
#
loop_
_entity_poly.entity_id
_entity_poly.type
_entity_poly.pdbx_seq_one_letter_code
_entity_poly.pdbx_strand_id
1 'polypeptide(L)'
;MTAGVSLPLAAIGEDGLHLRTCPLCEAMCGLEIHVENGRVAHIRGNRNDVWSHGHICPKGASLAALHDDPDRIRRPMIKVAGQWREVDWDTAFRRCTELLTPVIEQYGIAAVSSYVGNPSAHTFSLGRYIGVLLGLSGIPTSYSAGTVDQWPKNLTSHLMYGGWWSFPVPDIEHTDLLVVMGANPAASQGSVLSAPDVMGAIHRIRQRGKVIVIDPVRTATAAKADEWLAITPGTDAALLLGVVHTLFDEGLVTLGHTEPYVDGVQTVGAIAAEWAPERVAAVTGIAAQRIRDLARELAGTERAVVYGRIGTCNQEFGSLASWLVDVVNILTGHFDARGGSMFPHAAAWSLTVQPQPGLEGGKPEFGRWRTRVRGAKEVLGQAPVSCLAEEIATPGEGQVRALITVAGNPVLSTPAGHKLGEALAGLDAMISIDNALNETTRHAHVILPGLSPLEQPHHDDLLLNNAVNSFANYSPPVFAPEDPDRPEEWEIMIRLTGLCTGTPAEDVDVRAIDDGWFDYLCFTQGLDGAEIRKHYEKGGPERILDLTLRTGPFGDRYGEKPGGITLEQLKARPNGVNFGPMQSRLPEVVSTPEGKVRLAPQYLIDDLPRLAERLRRDPVDLVLVSRRHLRSCNSWLHNVPALMKGKDRCTLLIHPADAEANGVFDGDVVTVTSAGGSIEVPVEITDAIKPGVVSMPHGWGHGLPGTQLSVANASPGVNTNVLSPPDFLDEPSGNGALNGIPVTVTVSARR
;
A
#
# COMPACT_ATOMS: atom_id res chain seq x y z
N MET A 1 19.25 35.76 3.17
CA MET A 1 19.31 34.94 4.39
C MET A 1 18.86 35.79 5.57
N THR A 2 17.56 35.84 5.83
CA THR A 2 17.01 36.38 7.08
C THR A 2 16.84 35.20 8.02
N ALA A 3 17.58 35.18 9.12
CA ALA A 3 17.36 34.26 10.22
C ALA A 3 15.91 34.44 10.68
N GLY A 4 15.04 33.49 10.33
CA GLY A 4 13.63 33.53 10.68
C GLY A 4 13.48 33.37 12.17
N VAL A 5 12.82 34.33 12.81
CA VAL A 5 12.33 34.19 14.18
C VAL A 5 11.43 32.95 14.20
N SER A 6 11.85 31.88 14.88
CA SER A 6 10.99 30.71 15.09
C SER A 6 9.86 31.17 15.99
N LEU A 7 8.63 31.17 15.48
CA LEU A 7 7.46 31.33 16.34
C LEU A 7 7.47 30.20 17.38
N PRO A 8 7.09 30.46 18.64
CA PRO A 8 6.87 29.39 19.60
C PRO A 8 5.76 28.48 19.08
N LEU A 9 5.86 27.18 19.39
CA LEU A 9 4.80 26.23 19.05
C LEU A 9 3.60 26.45 19.97
N ALA A 10 2.40 26.46 19.39
CA ALA A 10 1.15 26.55 20.14
C ALA A 10 0.84 25.22 20.85
N ALA A 11 0.08 25.29 21.95
CA ALA A 11 -0.45 24.08 22.59
C ALA A 11 -1.64 23.51 21.80
N ILE A 12 -2.02 22.27 22.10
CA ILE A 12 -3.14 21.58 21.43
C ILE A 12 -4.41 22.42 21.54
N GLY A 13 -5.06 22.70 20.40
CA GLY A 13 -6.29 23.49 20.33
C GLY A 13 -6.10 25.01 20.38
N GLU A 14 -4.88 25.52 20.55
CA GLU A 14 -4.60 26.95 20.55
C GLU A 14 -4.23 27.49 19.16
N ASP A 15 -4.50 28.78 18.94
CA ASP A 15 -4.06 29.52 17.77
C ASP A 15 -2.51 29.65 17.75
N GLY A 16 -1.94 29.63 16.56
CA GLY A 16 -0.49 29.77 16.34
C GLY A 16 0.10 28.67 15.47
N LEU A 17 1.40 28.44 15.64
CA LEU A 17 2.17 27.50 14.83
C LEU A 17 2.15 26.09 15.44
N HIS A 18 1.74 25.11 14.66
CA HIS A 18 1.83 23.69 14.96
C HIS A 18 2.77 22.99 13.97
N LEU A 19 3.48 21.96 14.42
CA LEU A 19 4.31 21.11 13.55
C LEU A 19 3.71 19.71 13.48
N ARG A 20 3.69 19.15 12.27
CA ARG A 20 3.08 17.85 12.03
C ARG A 20 3.65 17.14 10.82
N THR A 21 3.78 15.83 10.89
CA THR A 21 4.04 14.95 9.74
C THR A 21 2.76 14.70 8.95
N CYS A 22 2.83 14.87 7.63
CA CYS A 22 1.73 14.64 6.71
C CYS A 22 1.31 13.15 6.69
N PRO A 23 0.08 12.81 7.11
CA PRO A 23 -0.37 11.42 7.29
C PRO A 23 -1.06 10.87 6.04
N LEU A 24 -0.71 11.32 4.83
CA LEU A 24 -1.47 11.02 3.61
C LEU A 24 -0.77 10.01 2.68
N CYS A 25 0.54 9.85 2.80
CA CYS A 25 1.35 8.95 1.96
C CYS A 25 2.72 8.70 2.58
N GLU A 26 3.45 7.72 2.04
CA GLU A 26 4.78 7.29 2.52
C GLU A 26 5.91 8.31 2.40
N ALA A 27 5.68 9.48 1.79
CA ALA A 27 6.67 10.56 1.78
C ALA A 27 6.87 11.20 3.17
N MET A 28 5.91 11.07 4.09
CA MET A 28 6.00 11.51 5.50
C MET A 28 6.49 12.96 5.66
N CYS A 29 6.03 13.87 4.81
CA CYS A 29 6.57 15.24 4.77
C CYS A 29 6.21 16.04 6.03
N GLY A 30 7.18 16.75 6.60
CA GLY A 30 6.97 17.68 7.70
C GLY A 30 6.21 18.95 7.26
N LEU A 31 5.23 19.34 8.04
CA LEU A 31 4.32 20.45 7.79
C LEU A 31 4.39 21.46 8.93
N GLU A 32 4.27 22.74 8.56
CA GLU A 32 3.84 23.80 9.45
C GLU A 32 2.36 24.08 9.22
N ILE A 33 1.59 24.02 10.29
CA ILE A 33 0.15 24.27 10.29
C ILE A 33 -0.08 25.54 11.11
N HIS A 34 -0.60 26.59 10.47
CA HIS A 34 -0.89 27.87 11.11
C HIS A 34 -2.38 27.92 11.42
N VAL A 35 -2.72 28.06 12.71
CA VAL A 35 -4.09 28.10 13.21
C VAL A 35 -4.44 29.53 13.64
N GLU A 36 -5.60 30.02 13.19
CA GLU A 36 -6.14 31.32 13.56
C GLU A 36 -7.66 31.20 13.76
N ASN A 37 -8.18 31.77 14.84
CA ASN A 37 -9.59 31.70 15.23
C ASN A 37 -10.11 30.25 15.31
N GLY A 38 -9.30 29.35 15.87
CA GLY A 38 -9.63 27.93 16.05
C GLY A 38 -9.72 27.13 14.75
N ARG A 39 -9.19 27.64 13.63
CA ARG A 39 -9.20 26.96 12.32
C ARG A 39 -7.84 27.03 11.65
N VAL A 40 -7.54 26.05 10.80
CA VAL A 40 -6.31 26.10 10.00
C VAL A 40 -6.41 27.23 8.96
N ALA A 41 -5.57 28.25 9.09
CA ALA A 41 -5.48 29.36 8.15
C ALA A 41 -4.70 28.96 6.89
N HIS A 42 -3.55 28.30 7.05
CA HIS A 42 -2.76 27.74 5.94
C HIS A 42 -1.78 26.66 6.40
N ILE A 43 -1.31 25.84 5.43
CA ILE A 43 -0.33 24.79 5.63
C ILE A 43 0.83 25.00 4.65
N ARG A 44 2.07 24.88 5.13
CA ARG A 44 3.28 24.90 4.30
C ARG A 44 4.24 23.79 4.70
N GLY A 45 5.20 23.46 3.84
CA GLY A 45 6.26 22.52 4.20
C GLY A 45 7.16 23.11 5.28
N ASN A 46 7.47 22.33 6.32
CA ASN A 46 8.39 22.72 7.38
C ASN A 46 9.83 22.68 6.89
N ARG A 47 10.47 23.85 6.76
CA ARG A 47 11.86 23.97 6.27
C ARG A 47 12.90 23.41 7.25
N ASN A 48 12.55 23.35 8.54
CA ASN A 48 13.44 22.84 9.58
C ASN A 48 13.27 21.34 9.83
N ASP A 49 12.28 20.70 9.19
CA ASP A 49 12.06 19.27 9.26
C ASP A 49 13.29 18.51 8.75
N VAL A 50 13.78 17.55 9.55
CA VAL A 50 15.03 16.83 9.25
C VAL A 50 14.90 15.82 8.11
N TRP A 51 13.66 15.54 7.68
CA TRP A 51 13.34 14.54 6.68
C TRP A 51 13.03 15.18 5.32
N SER A 52 12.03 16.07 5.30
CA SER A 52 11.48 16.64 4.06
C SER A 52 12.02 18.01 3.67
N HIS A 53 12.69 18.72 4.58
CA HIS A 53 13.33 20.02 4.32
C HIS A 53 12.42 21.03 3.59
N GLY A 54 11.13 21.02 3.91
CA GLY A 54 10.13 21.93 3.35
C GLY A 54 9.46 21.44 2.06
N HIS A 55 9.74 20.21 1.60
CA HIS A 55 8.98 19.60 0.51
C HIS A 55 7.51 19.40 0.89
N ILE A 56 6.59 19.72 -0.03
CA ILE A 56 5.16 19.52 0.14
C ILE A 56 4.49 19.34 -1.22
N CYS A 57 3.44 18.52 -1.27
CA CYS A 57 2.60 18.34 -2.46
C CYS A 57 1.19 18.92 -2.24
N PRO A 58 0.36 19.03 -3.29
CA PRO A 58 -1.00 19.58 -3.17
C PRO A 58 -1.88 18.87 -2.14
N LYS A 59 -1.66 17.56 -1.90
CA LYS A 59 -2.39 16.77 -0.90
C LYS A 59 -2.11 17.28 0.51
N GLY A 60 -0.82 17.40 0.87
CA GLY A 60 -0.41 17.90 2.20
C GLY A 60 -0.88 19.33 2.45
N ALA A 61 -0.82 20.20 1.42
CA ALA A 61 -1.32 21.57 1.52
C ALA A 61 -2.85 21.67 1.73
N SER A 62 -3.59 20.60 1.43
CA SER A 62 -5.05 20.54 1.53
C SER A 62 -5.55 19.78 2.76
N LEU A 63 -4.67 19.40 3.70
CA LEU A 63 -5.03 18.59 4.87
C LEU A 63 -6.12 19.23 5.75
N ALA A 64 -6.15 20.57 5.83
CA ALA A 64 -7.20 21.31 6.52
C ALA A 64 -8.61 20.98 6.00
N ALA A 65 -8.76 20.89 4.67
CA ALA A 65 -10.04 20.62 4.03
C ALA A 65 -10.56 19.19 4.29
N LEU A 66 -9.68 18.26 4.66
CA LEU A 66 -10.08 16.91 5.08
C LEU A 66 -10.63 16.93 6.52
N HIS A 67 -10.01 17.70 7.42
CA HIS A 67 -10.49 17.84 8.80
C HIS A 67 -11.83 18.61 8.86
N ASP A 68 -11.93 19.67 8.07
CA ASP A 68 -13.10 20.55 7.97
C ASP A 68 -14.19 20.03 7.03
N ASP A 69 -14.03 18.82 6.46
CA ASP A 69 -15.00 18.26 5.53
C ASP A 69 -16.39 18.20 6.19
N PRO A 70 -17.42 18.85 5.61
CA PRO A 70 -18.76 18.83 6.17
C PRO A 70 -19.42 17.45 6.09
N ASP A 71 -18.97 16.58 5.19
CA ASP A 71 -19.49 15.21 5.04
C ASP A 71 -18.77 14.19 5.93
N ARG A 72 -17.70 14.60 6.65
CA ARG A 72 -17.00 13.72 7.59
C ARG A 72 -17.94 13.30 8.73
N ILE A 73 -18.07 11.99 8.93
CA ILE A 73 -18.79 11.42 10.06
C ILE A 73 -17.98 11.69 11.34
N ARG A 74 -18.59 12.35 12.32
CA ARG A 74 -17.96 12.72 13.61
C ARG A 74 -18.53 11.94 14.80
N ARG A 75 -19.75 11.42 14.66
CA ARG A 75 -20.46 10.62 15.66
C ARG A 75 -20.85 9.27 15.09
N PRO A 76 -20.95 8.21 15.90
CA PRO A 76 -21.44 6.92 15.43
C PRO A 76 -22.80 7.02 14.75
N MET A 77 -22.98 6.27 13.69
CA MET A 77 -24.24 6.21 12.95
C MET A 77 -24.76 4.78 12.89
N ILE A 78 -26.06 4.62 13.09
CA ILE A 78 -26.76 3.33 12.92
C ILE A 78 -27.84 3.45 11.85
N LYS A 79 -28.13 2.34 11.18
CA LYS A 79 -29.23 2.26 10.22
C LYS A 79 -30.49 1.73 10.90
N VAL A 80 -31.55 2.55 10.92
CA VAL A 80 -32.87 2.23 11.49
C VAL A 80 -33.92 2.37 10.39
N ALA A 81 -34.64 1.29 10.08
CA ALA A 81 -35.64 1.25 9.00
C ALA A 81 -35.12 1.83 7.67
N GLY A 82 -33.87 1.50 7.32
CA GLY A 82 -33.21 1.96 6.09
C GLY A 82 -32.65 3.38 6.11
N GLN A 83 -32.82 4.13 7.20
CA GLN A 83 -32.32 5.51 7.34
C GLN A 83 -31.18 5.60 8.35
N TRP A 84 -30.23 6.48 8.08
CA TRP A 84 -29.12 6.76 8.99
C TRP A 84 -29.56 7.66 10.14
N ARG A 85 -29.08 7.35 11.34
CA ARG A 85 -29.25 8.17 12.54
C ARG A 85 -27.94 8.23 13.31
N GLU A 86 -27.52 9.43 13.67
CA GLU A 86 -26.45 9.63 14.66
C GLU A 86 -26.93 9.18 16.04
N VAL A 87 -26.05 8.53 16.79
CA VAL A 87 -26.29 8.04 18.15
C VAL A 87 -25.07 8.28 19.04
N ASP A 88 -25.23 8.07 20.34
CA ASP A 88 -24.11 7.96 21.26
C ASP A 88 -23.34 6.63 21.10
N TRP A 89 -22.14 6.57 21.68
CA TRP A 89 -21.24 5.42 21.58
C TRP A 89 -21.81 4.15 22.22
N ASP A 90 -22.45 4.25 23.39
CA ASP A 90 -23.05 3.10 24.06
C ASP A 90 -24.16 2.47 23.21
N THR A 91 -25.01 3.29 22.60
CA THR A 91 -26.05 2.83 21.67
C THR A 91 -25.44 2.19 20.43
N ALA A 92 -24.36 2.76 19.89
CA ALA A 92 -23.67 2.18 18.74
C ALA A 92 -23.05 0.81 19.06
N PHE A 93 -22.38 0.66 20.20
CA PHE A 93 -21.78 -0.62 20.61
C PHE A 93 -22.85 -1.67 20.92
N ARG A 94 -23.92 -1.30 21.63
CA ARG A 94 -25.07 -2.19 21.83
C ARG A 94 -25.64 -2.65 20.50
N ARG A 95 -25.73 -1.74 19.51
CA ARG A 95 -26.19 -2.09 18.17
C ARG A 95 -25.25 -3.06 17.46
N CYS A 96 -23.93 -2.92 17.62
CA CYS A 96 -22.97 -3.90 17.14
C CYS A 96 -23.23 -5.28 17.76
N THR A 97 -23.43 -5.34 19.08
CA THR A 97 -23.76 -6.57 19.81
C THR A 97 -25.05 -7.22 19.30
N GLU A 98 -26.14 -6.44 19.20
CA GLU A 98 -27.44 -6.90 18.69
C GLU A 98 -27.37 -7.51 17.28
N LEU A 99 -26.45 -7.03 16.44
CA LEU A 99 -26.29 -7.48 15.06
C LEU A 99 -25.36 -8.69 14.94
N LEU A 100 -24.22 -8.67 15.62
CA LEU A 100 -23.17 -9.67 15.39
C LEU A 100 -23.38 -10.94 16.23
N THR A 101 -23.88 -10.81 17.46
CA THR A 101 -24.10 -11.97 18.35
C THR A 101 -25.01 -13.03 17.72
N PRO A 102 -26.18 -12.71 17.14
CA PRO A 102 -27.02 -13.72 16.51
C PRO A 102 -26.34 -14.43 15.33
N VAL A 103 -25.48 -13.74 14.58
CA VAL A 103 -24.72 -14.35 13.47
C VAL A 103 -23.73 -15.38 14.03
N ILE A 104 -22.98 -15.02 15.08
CA ILE A 104 -22.00 -15.93 15.70
C ILE A 104 -22.71 -17.12 16.37
N GLU A 105 -23.80 -16.89 17.11
CA GLU A 105 -24.56 -17.96 17.78
C GLU A 105 -25.18 -18.96 16.79
N GLN A 106 -25.69 -18.47 15.66
CA GLN A 106 -26.39 -19.32 14.70
C GLN A 106 -25.44 -20.00 13.69
N TYR A 107 -24.39 -19.31 13.24
CA TYR A 107 -23.53 -19.77 12.13
C TYR A 107 -22.05 -19.97 12.51
N GLY A 108 -21.67 -19.61 13.74
CA GLY A 108 -20.29 -19.66 14.22
C GLY A 108 -19.44 -18.47 13.73
N ILE A 109 -18.26 -18.31 14.34
CA ILE A 109 -17.31 -17.24 13.99
C ILE A 109 -16.83 -17.32 12.53
N ALA A 110 -16.90 -18.49 11.90
CA ALA A 110 -16.54 -18.67 10.49
C ALA A 110 -17.46 -17.93 9.51
N ALA A 111 -18.66 -17.49 9.95
CA ALA A 111 -19.54 -16.65 9.16
C ALA A 111 -19.19 -15.15 9.24
N VAL A 112 -18.20 -14.77 10.06
CA VAL A 112 -17.68 -13.40 10.19
C VAL A 112 -16.37 -13.29 9.43
N SER A 113 -16.22 -12.23 8.64
CA SER A 113 -14.95 -11.89 7.97
C SER A 113 -14.58 -10.43 8.19
N SER A 114 -13.39 -10.05 7.78
CA SER A 114 -12.90 -8.67 7.85
C SER A 114 -12.26 -8.20 6.55
N TYR A 115 -12.36 -6.90 6.29
CA TYR A 115 -11.62 -6.21 5.24
C TYR A 115 -10.80 -5.07 5.84
N VAL A 116 -9.48 -5.08 5.63
CA VAL A 116 -8.58 -4.00 6.05
C VAL A 116 -8.13 -3.19 4.83
N GLY A 117 -8.50 -1.91 4.80
CA GLY A 117 -8.19 -1.00 3.70
C GLY A 117 -7.11 0.03 4.02
N ASN A 118 -7.03 1.06 3.17
CA ASN A 118 -6.22 2.26 3.35
C ASN A 118 -7.20 3.44 3.60
N PRO A 119 -6.97 4.30 4.62
CA PRO A 119 -5.66 4.68 5.16
C PRO A 119 -5.21 4.03 6.48
N SER A 120 -5.54 2.77 6.79
CA SER A 120 -5.08 2.11 8.05
C SER A 120 -3.56 2.25 8.31
N ALA A 121 -2.73 2.09 7.28
CA ALA A 121 -1.27 2.25 7.33
C ALA A 121 -0.76 3.70 7.55
N HIS A 122 -1.64 4.69 7.50
CA HIS A 122 -1.33 6.11 7.69
C HIS A 122 -1.99 6.71 8.95
N THR A 123 -2.65 5.88 9.74
CA THR A 123 -3.23 6.29 11.04
C THR A 123 -2.27 5.95 12.17
N PHE A 124 -2.37 6.68 13.29
CA PHE A 124 -1.53 6.40 14.45
C PHE A 124 -1.97 5.14 15.19
N SER A 125 -3.28 4.93 15.29
CA SER A 125 -3.87 3.89 16.13
C SER A 125 -4.13 2.58 15.37
N LEU A 126 -4.76 2.62 14.18
CA LEU A 126 -5.20 1.39 13.52
C LEU A 126 -4.03 0.46 13.18
N GLY A 127 -2.91 0.98 12.67
CA GLY A 127 -1.73 0.16 12.36
C GLY A 127 -1.19 -0.63 13.56
N ARG A 128 -1.32 -0.09 14.78
CA ARG A 128 -0.84 -0.70 16.03
C ARG A 128 -1.80 -1.71 16.65
N TYR A 129 -3.08 -1.69 16.24
CA TYR A 129 -4.13 -2.52 16.81
C TYR A 129 -4.83 -3.42 15.79
N ILE A 130 -4.48 -3.34 14.50
CA ILE A 130 -5.04 -4.25 13.48
C ILE A 130 -4.73 -5.71 13.80
N GLY A 131 -3.54 -5.99 14.36
CA GLY A 131 -3.13 -7.33 14.81
C GLY A 131 -4.01 -7.89 15.93
N VAL A 132 -4.62 -7.04 16.75
CA VAL A 132 -5.57 -7.47 17.79
C VAL A 132 -6.83 -8.05 17.15
N LEU A 133 -7.42 -7.33 16.18
CA LEU A 133 -8.58 -7.85 15.46
C LEU A 133 -8.25 -9.09 14.64
N LEU A 134 -7.18 -9.07 13.85
CA LEU A 134 -6.86 -10.20 12.98
C LEU A 134 -6.37 -11.43 13.74
N GLY A 135 -5.66 -11.24 14.87
CA GLY A 135 -5.06 -12.33 15.63
C GLY A 135 -5.93 -12.89 16.75
N LEU A 136 -6.76 -12.07 17.41
CA LEU A 136 -7.49 -12.47 18.63
C LEU A 136 -9.00 -12.66 18.44
N SER A 137 -9.56 -12.24 17.30
CA SER A 137 -11.02 -12.35 17.05
C SER A 137 -11.52 -13.76 16.74
N GLY A 138 -10.62 -14.69 16.38
CA GLY A 138 -11.00 -16.03 15.89
C GLY A 138 -11.57 -16.06 14.47
N ILE A 139 -11.60 -14.92 13.76
CA ILE A 139 -12.03 -14.85 12.35
C ILE A 139 -11.07 -15.71 11.49
N PRO A 140 -11.56 -16.72 10.77
CA PRO A 140 -10.68 -17.65 10.04
C PRO A 140 -10.19 -17.10 8.69
N THR A 141 -10.90 -16.12 8.11
CA THR A 141 -10.60 -15.56 6.79
C THR A 141 -10.70 -14.05 6.82
N SER A 142 -9.62 -13.39 6.38
CA SER A 142 -9.53 -11.93 6.26
C SER A 142 -9.09 -11.52 4.86
N TYR A 143 -9.49 -10.32 4.47
CA TYR A 143 -9.18 -9.69 3.19
C TYR A 143 -8.52 -8.33 3.42
N SER A 144 -7.72 -7.88 2.46
CA SER A 144 -7.17 -6.53 2.51
C SER A 144 -6.92 -5.93 1.14
N ALA A 145 -6.68 -4.62 1.13
CA ALA A 145 -6.19 -3.90 -0.04
C ALA A 145 -4.84 -4.44 -0.57
N GLY A 146 -4.05 -5.13 0.25
CA GLY A 146 -2.74 -5.67 -0.13
C GLY A 146 -2.81 -6.65 -1.30
N THR A 147 -3.90 -7.42 -1.40
CA THR A 147 -4.14 -8.42 -2.48
C THR A 147 -4.59 -7.83 -3.82
N VAL A 148 -4.59 -6.50 -3.93
CA VAL A 148 -4.75 -5.76 -5.20
C VAL A 148 -3.70 -4.64 -5.31
N ASP A 149 -2.58 -4.79 -4.61
CA ASP A 149 -1.53 -3.76 -4.49
C ASP A 149 -0.14 -4.40 -4.53
N GLN A 150 0.51 -4.67 -3.39
CA GLN A 150 1.92 -5.07 -3.32
C GLN A 150 2.18 -6.54 -2.92
N TRP A 151 1.15 -7.37 -2.75
CA TRP A 151 1.30 -8.74 -2.25
C TRP A 151 2.37 -9.61 -2.92
N PRO A 152 2.63 -9.49 -4.25
CA PRO A 152 3.71 -10.23 -4.89
C PRO A 152 5.07 -9.96 -4.26
N LYS A 153 5.35 -8.72 -3.83
CA LYS A 153 6.62 -8.38 -3.15
C LYS A 153 6.67 -8.95 -1.73
N ASN A 154 5.56 -8.99 -1.00
CA ASN A 154 5.50 -9.65 0.30
C ASN A 154 5.85 -11.14 0.17
N LEU A 155 5.26 -11.82 -0.82
CA LEU A 155 5.54 -13.22 -1.11
C LEU A 155 7.02 -13.44 -1.47
N THR A 156 7.60 -12.62 -2.34
CA THR A 156 9.00 -12.82 -2.75
C THR A 156 9.96 -12.54 -1.60
N SER A 157 9.75 -11.48 -0.82
CA SER A 157 10.57 -11.20 0.37
C SER A 157 10.49 -12.31 1.42
N HIS A 158 9.29 -12.87 1.62
CA HIS A 158 9.11 -14.04 2.49
C HIS A 158 9.95 -15.23 2.03
N LEU A 159 9.84 -15.59 0.76
CA LEU A 159 10.49 -16.76 0.19
C LEU A 159 12.01 -16.59 0.07
N MET A 160 12.49 -15.38 -0.24
CA MET A 160 13.91 -15.09 -0.45
C MET A 160 14.65 -14.82 0.86
N TYR A 161 14.06 -14.03 1.77
CA TYR A 161 14.74 -13.48 2.94
C TYR A 161 14.22 -14.05 4.27
N GLY A 162 13.08 -14.72 4.28
CA GLY A 162 12.42 -15.23 5.48
C GLY A 162 11.47 -14.24 6.16
N GLY A 163 11.41 -12.98 5.70
CA GLY A 163 10.58 -11.92 6.25
C GLY A 163 9.66 -11.30 5.18
N TRP A 164 8.35 -11.47 5.35
CA TRP A 164 7.30 -10.99 4.42
C TRP A 164 7.15 -9.46 4.29
N TRP A 165 7.71 -8.66 5.22
CA TRP A 165 7.77 -7.19 5.13
C TRP A 165 9.21 -6.66 5.10
N SER A 166 10.20 -7.53 4.92
CA SER A 166 11.60 -7.14 4.74
C SER A 166 11.83 -6.73 3.29
N PHE A 167 11.62 -5.44 3.00
CA PHE A 167 11.75 -4.88 1.66
C PHE A 167 13.08 -4.15 1.48
N PRO A 168 13.90 -4.55 0.49
CA PRO A 168 14.98 -3.70 0.04
C PRO A 168 14.39 -2.53 -0.76
N VAL A 169 14.94 -1.33 -0.55
CA VAL A 169 14.54 -0.08 -1.23
C VAL A 169 15.76 0.59 -1.88
N PRO A 170 15.57 1.35 -2.96
CA PRO A 170 16.68 2.05 -3.60
C PRO A 170 17.32 3.14 -2.70
N ASP A 171 18.64 3.14 -2.62
CA ASP A 171 19.43 4.24 -2.04
C ASP A 171 19.55 5.42 -3.03
N ILE A 172 18.41 6.06 -3.31
CA ILE A 172 18.26 7.13 -4.31
C ILE A 172 19.17 8.34 -4.07
N GLU A 173 19.69 8.51 -2.86
CA GLU A 173 20.64 9.58 -2.53
C GLU A 173 22.00 9.35 -3.18
N HIS A 174 22.39 8.09 -3.40
CA HIS A 174 23.74 7.71 -3.84
C HIS A 174 23.79 6.96 -5.18
N THR A 175 22.66 6.49 -5.70
CA THR A 175 22.56 5.81 -7.01
C THR A 175 23.04 6.69 -8.17
N ASP A 176 23.76 6.11 -9.14
CA ASP A 176 24.14 6.74 -10.40
C ASP A 176 23.27 6.24 -11.58
N LEU A 177 22.89 4.96 -11.60
CA LEU A 177 21.93 4.41 -12.57
C LEU A 177 20.66 3.93 -11.88
N LEU A 178 19.54 4.62 -12.10
CA LEU A 178 18.24 4.22 -11.58
C LEU A 178 17.36 3.69 -12.72
N VAL A 179 16.98 2.42 -12.64
CA VAL A 179 15.98 1.80 -13.52
C VAL A 179 14.66 1.67 -12.77
N VAL A 180 13.65 2.43 -13.20
CA VAL A 180 12.31 2.45 -12.59
C VAL A 180 11.36 1.62 -13.46
N MET A 181 10.76 0.58 -12.90
CA MET A 181 9.81 -0.31 -13.61
C MET A 181 8.41 -0.23 -13.00
N GLY A 182 7.40 0.10 -13.80
CA GLY A 182 5.99 0.12 -13.38
C GLY A 182 5.70 1.03 -12.17
N ALA A 183 6.51 2.08 -11.97
CA ALA A 183 6.37 3.03 -10.88
C ALA A 183 6.35 4.47 -11.40
N ASN A 184 5.57 5.33 -10.76
CA ASN A 184 5.43 6.74 -11.13
C ASN A 184 5.61 7.69 -9.94
N PRO A 185 6.86 7.86 -9.45
CA PRO A 185 7.22 8.83 -8.42
C PRO A 185 6.64 10.24 -8.58
N ALA A 186 6.43 10.71 -9.80
CA ALA A 186 5.87 12.04 -10.03
C ALA A 186 4.39 12.15 -9.59
N ALA A 187 3.66 11.03 -9.52
CA ALA A 187 2.27 10.98 -9.08
C ALA A 187 2.12 10.44 -7.65
N SER A 188 2.93 9.43 -7.27
CA SER A 188 2.80 8.74 -5.98
C SER A 188 3.95 9.00 -4.99
N GLN A 189 4.95 9.79 -5.36
CA GLN A 189 6.24 9.97 -4.65
C GLN A 189 7.14 8.74 -4.71
N GLY A 190 6.86 7.73 -3.92
CA GLY A 190 7.47 6.41 -3.96
C GLY A 190 6.39 5.39 -3.62
N SER A 191 6.57 4.12 -3.98
CA SER A 191 5.76 3.02 -3.48
C SER A 191 6.70 2.00 -2.88
N VAL A 192 6.57 1.64 -1.61
CA VAL A 192 7.63 0.89 -0.92
C VAL A 192 8.99 1.59 -1.11
N LEU A 193 8.96 2.92 -1.02
CA LEU A 193 10.09 3.84 -1.11
C LEU A 193 9.68 5.10 -0.37
N SER A 194 9.88 5.09 0.93
CA SER A 194 9.58 6.22 1.79
C SER A 194 10.69 7.26 1.65
N ALA A 195 10.42 8.29 0.84
CA ALA A 195 11.30 9.42 0.65
C ALA A 195 10.50 10.67 0.26
N PRO A 196 10.84 11.85 0.80
CA PRO A 196 10.32 13.11 0.31
C PRO A 196 11.07 13.53 -0.97
N ASP A 197 10.43 14.34 -1.80
CA ASP A 197 11.05 14.94 -2.99
C ASP A 197 11.76 13.94 -3.94
N VAL A 198 11.14 12.79 -4.20
CA VAL A 198 11.73 11.75 -5.08
C VAL A 198 12.04 12.30 -6.47
N MET A 199 11.25 13.24 -6.98
CA MET A 199 11.55 13.89 -8.27
C MET A 199 12.78 14.79 -8.20
N GLY A 200 13.06 15.42 -7.06
CA GLY A 200 14.33 16.12 -6.82
C GLY A 200 15.51 15.14 -6.73
N ALA A 201 15.32 13.98 -6.10
CA ALA A 201 16.32 12.91 -6.09
C ALA A 201 16.63 12.39 -7.50
N ILE A 202 15.59 12.12 -8.31
CA ILE A 202 15.73 11.76 -9.74
C ILE A 202 16.51 12.82 -10.50
N HIS A 203 16.21 14.11 -10.31
CA HIS A 203 16.98 15.18 -10.95
C HIS A 203 18.47 15.13 -10.55
N ARG A 204 18.77 14.91 -9.27
CA ARG A 204 20.17 14.78 -8.79
C ARG A 204 20.85 13.52 -9.34
N ILE A 205 20.14 12.40 -9.53
CA ILE A 205 20.68 11.18 -10.16
C ILE A 205 21.09 11.49 -11.60
N ARG A 206 20.22 12.16 -12.37
CA ARG A 206 20.52 12.55 -13.77
C ARG A 206 21.71 13.50 -13.92
N GLN A 207 22.03 14.27 -12.89
CA GLN A 207 23.22 15.14 -12.91
C GLN A 207 24.53 14.36 -12.78
N ARG A 208 24.51 13.14 -12.22
CA ARG A 208 25.70 12.32 -11.95
C ARG A 208 25.73 11.00 -12.74
N GLY A 209 24.59 10.58 -13.28
CA GLY A 209 24.43 9.36 -14.06
C GLY A 209 23.15 9.38 -14.88
N LYS A 210 22.36 8.30 -14.84
CA LYS A 210 21.26 8.05 -15.77
C LYS A 210 20.01 7.52 -15.07
N VAL A 211 18.83 7.91 -15.56
CA VAL A 211 17.54 7.37 -15.14
C VAL A 211 16.81 6.77 -16.35
N ILE A 212 16.43 5.49 -16.25
CA ILE A 212 15.66 4.76 -17.26
C ILE A 212 14.30 4.42 -16.65
N VAL A 213 13.22 4.66 -17.38
CA VAL A 213 11.86 4.30 -16.95
C VAL A 213 11.28 3.28 -17.92
N ILE A 214 10.86 2.13 -17.39
CA ILE A 214 10.21 1.04 -18.12
C ILE A 214 8.75 1.01 -17.70
N ASP A 215 7.88 1.47 -18.59
CA ASP A 215 6.45 1.62 -18.32
C ASP A 215 5.68 1.67 -19.65
N PRO A 216 4.50 1.04 -19.79
CA PRO A 216 3.68 1.17 -20.99
C PRO A 216 3.21 2.61 -21.27
N VAL A 217 3.18 3.47 -20.25
CA VAL A 217 2.81 4.89 -20.35
C VAL A 217 4.07 5.74 -20.17
N ARG A 218 4.25 6.77 -20.99
CA ARG A 218 5.28 7.80 -20.75
C ARG A 218 4.81 8.72 -19.63
N THR A 219 4.90 8.21 -18.40
CA THR A 219 4.48 8.89 -17.17
C THR A 219 5.23 10.22 -16.96
N ALA A 220 4.76 11.05 -16.02
CA ALA A 220 5.46 12.27 -15.64
C ALA A 220 6.87 12.00 -15.06
N THR A 221 7.12 10.80 -14.52
CA THR A 221 8.47 10.34 -14.19
C THR A 221 9.26 10.03 -15.45
N ALA A 222 8.71 9.24 -16.39
CA ALA A 222 9.37 8.90 -17.66
C ALA A 222 9.73 10.15 -18.49
N ALA A 223 8.83 11.13 -18.55
CA ALA A 223 9.06 12.40 -19.25
C ALA A 223 10.22 13.23 -18.67
N LYS A 224 10.64 12.93 -17.43
CA LYS A 224 11.77 13.58 -16.74
C LYS A 224 12.99 12.66 -16.60
N ALA A 225 12.93 11.44 -17.12
CA ALA A 225 14.03 10.50 -17.18
C ALA A 225 14.91 10.75 -18.43
N ASP A 226 16.01 10.01 -18.55
CA ASP A 226 16.87 10.06 -19.74
C ASP A 226 16.38 9.11 -20.84
N GLU A 227 15.66 8.06 -20.47
CA GLU A 227 15.15 7.05 -21.39
C GLU A 227 13.80 6.50 -20.93
N TRP A 228 12.89 6.29 -21.89
CA TRP A 228 11.61 5.61 -21.68
C TRP A 228 11.55 4.36 -22.55
N LEU A 229 11.32 3.20 -21.92
CA LEU A 229 11.15 1.92 -22.58
C LEU A 229 9.69 1.47 -22.45
N ALA A 230 8.95 1.56 -23.57
CA ALA A 230 7.53 1.25 -23.65
C ALA A 230 7.28 -0.27 -23.68
N ILE A 231 7.26 -0.90 -22.51
CA ILE A 231 7.06 -2.34 -22.35
C ILE A 231 5.61 -2.77 -22.59
N THR A 232 5.41 -3.97 -23.14
CA THR A 232 4.10 -4.62 -23.19
C THR A 232 3.65 -5.02 -21.77
N PRO A 233 2.45 -4.63 -21.30
CA PRO A 233 1.98 -4.99 -19.97
C PRO A 233 1.99 -6.50 -19.71
N GLY A 234 2.45 -6.90 -18.52
CA GLY A 234 2.50 -8.31 -18.10
C GLY A 234 3.69 -9.10 -18.65
N THR A 235 4.71 -8.42 -19.19
CA THR A 235 5.91 -9.07 -19.77
C THR A 235 7.20 -8.70 -19.06
N ASP A 236 7.11 -7.98 -17.94
CA ASP A 236 8.23 -7.50 -17.12
C ASP A 236 9.16 -8.65 -16.68
N ALA A 237 8.59 -9.79 -16.28
CA ALA A 237 9.36 -10.97 -15.89
C ALA A 237 10.18 -11.54 -17.07
N ALA A 238 9.63 -11.54 -18.29
CA ALA A 238 10.35 -12.01 -19.48
C ALA A 238 11.50 -11.06 -19.86
N LEU A 239 11.28 -9.74 -19.73
CA LEU A 239 12.36 -8.75 -19.91
C LEU A 239 13.50 -8.99 -18.91
N LEU A 240 13.17 -9.15 -17.63
CA LEU A 240 14.18 -9.36 -16.57
C LEU A 240 14.91 -10.70 -16.75
N LEU A 241 14.24 -11.76 -17.18
CA LEU A 241 14.91 -13.02 -17.54
C LEU A 241 15.88 -12.85 -18.72
N GLY A 242 15.55 -12.01 -19.71
CA GLY A 242 16.47 -11.63 -20.79
C GLY A 242 17.69 -10.83 -20.33
N VAL A 243 17.51 -9.97 -19.33
CA VAL A 243 18.62 -9.28 -18.65
C VAL A 243 19.50 -10.30 -17.91
N VAL A 244 18.90 -11.16 -17.08
CA VAL A 244 19.62 -12.20 -16.33
C VAL A 244 20.35 -13.16 -17.28
N HIS A 245 19.72 -13.56 -18.38
CA HIS A 245 20.35 -14.37 -19.43
C HIS A 245 21.66 -13.72 -19.90
N THR A 246 21.60 -12.43 -20.25
CA THR A 246 22.77 -11.70 -20.76
C THR A 246 23.87 -11.62 -19.70
N LEU A 247 23.51 -11.42 -18.42
CA LEU A 247 24.48 -11.40 -17.33
C LEU A 247 25.29 -12.72 -17.24
N PHE A 248 24.63 -13.86 -17.42
CA PHE A 248 25.31 -15.16 -17.43
C PHE A 248 26.06 -15.42 -18.74
N ASP A 249 25.44 -15.18 -19.89
CA ASP A 249 26.01 -15.44 -21.23
C ASP A 249 27.30 -14.64 -21.47
N GLU A 250 27.34 -13.39 -20.99
CA GLU A 250 28.51 -12.50 -21.14
C GLU A 250 29.46 -12.54 -19.92
N GLY A 251 29.19 -13.36 -18.90
CA GLY A 251 30.05 -13.49 -17.71
C GLY A 251 30.11 -12.23 -16.85
N LEU A 252 29.01 -11.49 -16.74
CA LEU A 252 28.89 -10.21 -16.02
C LEU A 252 28.38 -10.37 -14.57
N VAL A 253 28.08 -11.59 -14.12
CA VAL A 253 27.58 -11.83 -12.77
C VAL A 253 28.65 -11.49 -11.71
N THR A 254 28.27 -10.65 -10.76
CA THR A 254 29.04 -10.34 -9.56
C THR A 254 28.11 -10.28 -8.36
N LEU A 255 28.42 -11.00 -7.29
CA LEU A 255 27.63 -10.99 -6.05
C LEU A 255 28.15 -9.96 -5.04
N GLY A 256 29.33 -9.38 -5.31
CA GLY A 256 30.00 -8.44 -4.40
C GLY A 256 30.13 -9.01 -2.99
N HIS A 257 29.84 -8.18 -1.99
CA HIS A 257 29.91 -8.56 -0.58
C HIS A 257 28.81 -9.56 -0.14
N THR A 258 27.80 -9.79 -0.99
CA THR A 258 26.67 -10.69 -0.66
C THR A 258 26.96 -12.15 -0.95
N GLU A 259 28.07 -12.48 -1.64
CA GLU A 259 28.46 -13.85 -2.02
C GLU A 259 28.33 -14.89 -0.89
N PRO A 260 28.76 -14.63 0.37
CA PRO A 260 28.64 -15.61 1.45
C PRO A 260 27.19 -15.90 1.87
N TYR A 261 26.27 -14.98 1.58
CA TYR A 261 24.90 -14.97 2.05
C TYR A 261 23.89 -15.36 0.98
N VAL A 262 24.33 -15.79 -0.20
CA VAL A 262 23.45 -16.07 -1.34
C VAL A 262 23.52 -17.56 -1.69
N ASP A 263 22.36 -18.13 -2.02
CA ASP A 263 22.23 -19.48 -2.58
C ASP A 263 21.35 -19.48 -3.84
N GLY A 264 21.49 -20.49 -4.70
CA GLY A 264 20.65 -20.68 -5.89
C GLY A 264 21.12 -19.97 -7.18
N VAL A 265 22.30 -19.35 -7.18
CA VAL A 265 22.85 -18.62 -8.34
C VAL A 265 22.93 -19.49 -9.59
N GLN A 266 23.46 -20.71 -9.47
CA GLN A 266 23.60 -21.63 -10.59
C GLN A 266 22.25 -22.08 -11.15
N THR A 267 21.27 -22.30 -10.28
CA THR A 267 19.89 -22.63 -10.68
C THR A 267 19.26 -21.50 -11.48
N VAL A 268 19.43 -20.25 -11.04
CA VAL A 268 18.96 -19.07 -11.78
C VAL A 268 19.64 -18.98 -13.15
N GLY A 269 20.96 -19.23 -13.22
CA GLY A 269 21.68 -19.25 -14.49
C GLY A 269 21.16 -20.32 -15.46
N ALA A 270 20.90 -21.54 -14.97
CA ALA A 270 20.32 -22.62 -15.76
C ALA A 270 18.91 -22.28 -16.28
N ILE A 271 18.08 -21.63 -15.45
CA ILE A 271 16.76 -21.13 -15.86
C ILE A 271 16.93 -20.09 -16.96
N ALA A 272 17.75 -19.06 -16.72
CA ALA A 272 17.89 -17.92 -17.62
C ALA A 272 18.49 -18.29 -18.98
N ALA A 273 19.24 -19.40 -19.09
CA ALA A 273 19.77 -19.90 -20.35
C ALA A 273 18.68 -20.06 -21.44
N GLU A 274 17.44 -20.38 -21.06
CA GLU A 274 16.32 -20.52 -22.01
C GLU A 274 15.70 -19.19 -22.46
N TRP A 275 16.08 -18.06 -21.86
CA TRP A 275 15.41 -16.77 -22.00
C TRP A 275 16.26 -15.74 -22.74
N ALA A 276 16.93 -16.16 -23.80
CA ALA A 276 17.75 -15.26 -24.63
C ALA A 276 16.96 -13.98 -25.03
N PRO A 277 17.62 -12.81 -25.12
CA PRO A 277 16.99 -11.56 -25.53
C PRO A 277 16.15 -11.67 -26.81
N GLU A 278 16.56 -12.49 -27.78
CA GLU A 278 15.83 -12.76 -29.03
C GLU A 278 14.46 -13.39 -28.79
N ARG A 279 14.36 -14.29 -27.80
CA ARG A 279 13.13 -15.02 -27.46
C ARG A 279 12.08 -14.07 -26.87
N VAL A 280 12.52 -13.07 -26.09
CA VAL A 280 11.62 -12.20 -25.32
C VAL A 280 11.35 -10.86 -26.02
N ALA A 281 12.18 -10.46 -26.99
CA ALA A 281 12.13 -9.13 -27.60
C ALA A 281 10.77 -8.79 -28.22
N ALA A 282 10.21 -9.70 -29.02
CA ALA A 282 8.93 -9.46 -29.69
C ALA A 282 7.77 -9.28 -28.70
N VAL A 283 7.70 -10.12 -27.66
CA VAL A 283 6.60 -10.12 -26.68
C VAL A 283 6.70 -8.91 -25.75
N THR A 284 7.91 -8.57 -25.31
CA THR A 284 8.16 -7.41 -24.44
C THR A 284 8.03 -6.08 -25.17
N GLY A 285 8.22 -6.09 -26.49
CA GLY A 285 8.31 -4.88 -27.31
C GLY A 285 9.63 -4.12 -27.13
N ILE A 286 10.65 -4.72 -26.51
CA ILE A 286 11.98 -4.15 -26.31
C ILE A 286 12.99 -4.93 -27.16
N ALA A 287 13.78 -4.24 -27.98
CA ALA A 287 14.73 -4.89 -28.88
C ALA A 287 15.77 -5.72 -28.12
N ALA A 288 16.11 -6.91 -28.63
CA ALA A 288 17.09 -7.82 -28.03
C ALA A 288 18.43 -7.14 -27.71
N GLN A 289 18.92 -6.28 -28.60
CA GLN A 289 20.13 -5.51 -28.37
C GLN A 289 20.00 -4.56 -27.17
N ARG A 290 18.86 -3.89 -27.03
CA ARG A 290 18.62 -2.96 -25.91
C ARG A 290 18.59 -3.70 -24.58
N ILE A 291 18.03 -4.91 -24.53
CA ILE A 291 18.02 -5.78 -23.35
C ILE A 291 19.46 -6.11 -22.94
N ARG A 292 20.33 -6.45 -23.90
CA ARG A 292 21.76 -6.69 -23.60
C ARG A 292 22.45 -5.45 -23.08
N ASP A 293 22.23 -4.31 -23.74
CA ASP A 293 22.83 -3.05 -23.33
C ASP A 293 22.37 -2.66 -21.92
N LEU A 294 21.12 -2.95 -21.54
CA LEU A 294 20.62 -2.72 -20.20
C LEU A 294 21.35 -3.59 -19.17
N ALA A 295 21.56 -4.87 -19.46
CA ALA A 295 22.35 -5.76 -18.61
C ALA A 295 23.79 -5.27 -18.42
N ARG A 296 24.44 -4.81 -19.51
CA ARG A 296 25.79 -4.24 -19.48
C ARG A 296 25.86 -2.92 -18.71
N GLU A 297 24.89 -2.03 -18.90
CA GLU A 297 24.79 -0.77 -18.15
C GLU A 297 24.62 -1.03 -16.65
N LEU A 298 23.74 -1.98 -16.28
CA LEU A 298 23.54 -2.39 -14.89
C LEU A 298 24.83 -2.95 -14.29
N ALA A 299 25.43 -3.98 -14.91
CA ALA A 299 26.65 -4.60 -14.39
C ALA A 299 27.87 -3.66 -14.40
N GLY A 300 27.96 -2.76 -15.38
CA GLY A 300 29.09 -1.84 -15.56
C GLY A 300 29.02 -0.56 -14.72
N THR A 301 27.86 -0.22 -14.16
CA THR A 301 27.70 0.98 -13.31
C THR A 301 27.91 0.62 -11.85
N GLU A 302 28.87 1.26 -11.17
CA GLU A 302 29.23 0.94 -9.78
C GLU A 302 28.03 1.06 -8.82
N ARG A 303 27.20 2.08 -8.99
CA ARG A 303 26.02 2.35 -8.15
C ARG A 303 24.76 2.34 -8.99
N ALA A 304 24.21 1.16 -9.22
CA ALA A 304 22.97 0.98 -9.97
C ALA A 304 21.89 0.33 -9.13
N VAL A 305 20.63 0.55 -9.51
CA VAL A 305 19.50 -0.13 -8.88
C VAL A 305 18.33 -0.29 -9.86
N VAL A 306 17.75 -1.49 -9.85
CA VAL A 306 16.46 -1.77 -10.48
C VAL A 306 15.38 -1.70 -9.41
N TYR A 307 14.35 -0.90 -9.67
CA TYR A 307 13.25 -0.62 -8.76
C TYR A 307 11.91 -0.87 -9.47
N GLY A 308 11.23 -1.97 -9.13
CA GLY A 308 9.91 -2.32 -9.68
C GLY A 308 8.80 -2.17 -8.65
N ARG A 309 7.69 -1.49 -8.99
CA ARG A 309 6.53 -1.31 -8.06
C ARG A 309 5.16 -1.61 -8.64
N ILE A 310 4.10 -0.96 -8.16
CA ILE A 310 2.71 -1.43 -8.29
C ILE A 310 2.33 -1.88 -9.71
N GLY A 311 2.85 -1.24 -10.76
CA GLY A 311 2.68 -1.71 -12.14
C GLY A 311 3.22 -3.13 -12.39
N THR A 312 4.39 -3.46 -11.83
CA THR A 312 4.99 -4.80 -11.87
C THR A 312 4.34 -5.79 -10.89
N CYS A 313 3.60 -5.33 -9.87
CA CYS A 313 2.87 -6.22 -8.93
C CYS A 313 1.47 -6.56 -9.44
N ASN A 314 0.73 -5.59 -9.98
CA ASN A 314 -0.66 -5.75 -10.41
C ASN A 314 -0.76 -6.24 -11.85
N GLN A 315 -0.05 -7.33 -12.16
CA GLN A 315 -0.03 -7.97 -13.48
C GLN A 315 0.07 -9.50 -13.31
N GLU A 316 -0.24 -10.25 -14.37
CA GLU A 316 -0.40 -11.72 -14.37
C GLU A 316 0.80 -12.54 -13.80
N PHE A 317 2.01 -11.99 -13.85
CA PHE A 317 3.28 -12.58 -13.40
C PHE A 317 4.01 -11.64 -12.43
N GLY A 318 3.26 -10.95 -11.57
CA GLY A 318 3.80 -9.96 -10.64
C GLY A 318 4.77 -10.53 -9.61
N SER A 319 4.60 -11.79 -9.20
CA SER A 319 5.52 -12.47 -8.29
C SER A 319 6.85 -12.79 -8.97
N LEU A 320 6.82 -13.25 -10.22
CA LEU A 320 8.05 -13.46 -11.00
C LEU A 320 8.78 -12.13 -11.24
N ALA A 321 8.06 -11.07 -11.62
CA ALA A 321 8.67 -9.76 -11.84
C ALA A 321 9.31 -9.20 -10.55
N SER A 322 8.62 -9.27 -9.42
CA SER A 322 9.14 -8.80 -8.13
C SER A 322 10.39 -9.58 -7.69
N TRP A 323 10.40 -10.90 -7.90
CA TRP A 323 11.56 -11.77 -7.64
C TRP A 323 12.75 -11.40 -8.52
N LEU A 324 12.52 -11.25 -9.82
CA LEU A 324 13.59 -11.01 -10.79
C LEU A 324 14.20 -9.61 -10.66
N VAL A 325 13.46 -8.62 -10.15
CA VAL A 325 14.04 -7.31 -9.76
C VAL A 325 15.12 -7.51 -8.70
N ASP A 326 14.85 -8.30 -7.66
CA ASP A 326 15.83 -8.56 -6.61
C ASP A 326 17.00 -9.42 -7.14
N VAL A 327 16.72 -10.43 -7.96
CA VAL A 327 17.75 -11.26 -8.62
C VAL A 327 18.71 -10.40 -9.43
N VAL A 328 18.22 -9.47 -10.25
CA VAL A 328 19.10 -8.59 -11.05
C VAL A 328 20.00 -7.77 -10.14
N ASN A 329 19.46 -7.10 -9.11
CA ASN A 329 20.27 -6.32 -8.17
C ASN A 329 21.33 -7.17 -7.44
N ILE A 330 21.03 -8.44 -7.13
CA ILE A 330 21.96 -9.37 -6.48
C ILE A 330 23.06 -9.81 -7.45
N LEU A 331 22.70 -10.18 -8.68
CA LEU A 331 23.65 -10.66 -9.71
C LEU A 331 24.54 -9.56 -10.28
N THR A 332 24.23 -8.29 -10.03
CA THR A 332 25.06 -7.14 -10.41
C THR A 332 25.83 -6.54 -9.22
N GLY A 333 25.72 -7.14 -8.01
CA GLY A 333 26.48 -6.73 -6.83
C GLY A 333 25.94 -5.46 -6.16
N HIS A 334 24.73 -5.04 -6.51
CA HIS A 334 24.07 -3.82 -5.98
C HIS A 334 23.10 -4.11 -4.84
N PHE A 335 22.96 -5.36 -4.42
CA PHE A 335 22.11 -5.72 -3.30
C PHE A 335 22.79 -5.47 -1.95
N ASP A 336 22.06 -4.85 -1.03
CA ASP A 336 22.53 -4.36 0.27
C ASP A 336 23.80 -3.48 0.21
N ALA A 337 24.03 -2.84 -0.93
CA ALA A 337 25.19 -1.98 -1.20
C ALA A 337 24.78 -0.51 -1.33
N ARG A 338 25.63 0.41 -0.87
CA ARG A 338 25.38 1.86 -0.98
C ARG A 338 25.22 2.29 -2.44
N GLY A 339 24.15 3.04 -2.72
CA GLY A 339 23.73 3.41 -4.07
C GLY A 339 22.96 2.32 -4.84
N GLY A 340 22.79 1.14 -4.23
CA GLY A 340 22.02 0.02 -4.76
C GLY A 340 20.68 -0.17 -4.05
N SER A 341 20.22 -1.43 -3.95
CA SER A 341 18.98 -1.83 -3.28
C SER A 341 19.29 -2.27 -1.84
N MET A 342 18.90 -1.48 -0.84
CA MET A 342 19.32 -1.65 0.57
C MET A 342 18.15 -1.85 1.52
N PHE A 343 18.39 -2.47 2.67
CA PHE A 343 17.36 -2.61 3.70
C PHE A 343 17.31 -1.39 4.64
N PRO A 344 16.13 -0.78 4.82
CA PRO A 344 15.94 0.27 5.81
C PRO A 344 16.26 -0.16 7.23
N HIS A 345 16.59 0.82 8.08
CA HIS A 345 16.80 0.61 9.51
C HIS A 345 15.86 1.52 10.30
N ALA A 346 14.60 1.09 10.39
CA ALA A 346 13.54 1.83 11.04
C ALA A 346 13.89 2.12 12.51
N ALA A 347 13.68 3.37 12.95
CA ALA A 347 14.00 3.77 14.32
C ALA A 347 13.05 3.15 15.36
N ALA A 348 11.79 2.91 14.96
CA ALA A 348 10.83 2.08 15.67
C ALA A 348 10.43 0.93 14.76
N TRP A 349 10.38 -0.30 15.28
CA TRP A 349 9.94 -1.46 14.51
C TRP A 349 8.41 -1.52 14.44
N SER A 350 7.87 -2.11 13.37
CA SER A 350 6.41 -2.28 13.19
C SER A 350 5.98 -3.71 13.52
N LEU A 351 4.72 -3.85 13.95
CA LEU A 351 4.08 -5.15 14.15
C LEU A 351 4.06 -6.01 12.88
N THR A 352 4.01 -5.37 11.71
CA THR A 352 3.93 -6.10 10.43
C THR A 352 5.21 -6.88 10.13
N VAL A 353 6.35 -6.50 10.72
CA VAL A 353 7.63 -7.20 10.47
C VAL A 353 7.78 -8.46 11.32
N GLN A 354 6.87 -8.71 12.27
CA GLN A 354 6.89 -9.93 13.06
C GLN A 354 6.55 -11.14 12.17
N PRO A 355 7.19 -12.31 12.42
CA PRO A 355 6.93 -13.51 11.64
C PRO A 355 5.50 -13.98 11.86
N GLN A 356 4.86 -14.47 10.81
CA GLN A 356 3.55 -15.12 10.93
C GLN A 356 3.69 -16.52 11.49
N PRO A 357 2.84 -16.93 12.46
CA PRO A 357 2.82 -18.30 12.96
C PRO A 357 2.71 -19.34 11.84
N GLY A 358 3.61 -20.32 11.86
CA GLY A 358 3.68 -21.42 10.89
C GLY A 358 4.39 -21.08 9.58
N LEU A 359 4.74 -19.83 9.34
CA LEU A 359 5.48 -19.40 8.13
C LEU A 359 6.91 -18.95 8.44
N GLU A 360 7.39 -19.14 9.68
CA GLU A 360 8.69 -18.67 10.12
C GLU A 360 9.83 -19.19 9.22
N GLY A 361 10.84 -18.34 8.99
CA GLY A 361 12.00 -18.73 8.19
C GLY A 361 11.73 -18.86 6.68
N GLY A 362 10.68 -18.20 6.18
CA GLY A 362 10.38 -18.19 4.75
C GLY A 362 9.87 -19.53 4.23
N LYS A 363 9.13 -20.29 5.05
CA LYS A 363 8.53 -21.55 4.62
C LYS A 363 7.55 -21.30 3.46
N PRO A 364 7.58 -22.12 2.39
CA PRO A 364 6.69 -22.00 1.24
C PRO A 364 5.32 -22.68 1.46
N GLU A 365 4.85 -22.77 2.70
CA GLU A 365 3.62 -23.48 3.07
C GLU A 365 2.42 -22.54 2.96
N PHE A 366 1.74 -22.55 1.82
CA PHE A 366 0.55 -21.72 1.55
C PHE A 366 -0.68 -22.58 1.26
N GLY A 367 -1.87 -21.98 1.32
CA GLY A 367 -3.12 -22.72 1.19
C GLY A 367 -3.43 -23.58 2.41
N ARG A 368 -2.98 -23.15 3.60
CA ARG A 368 -3.30 -23.78 4.90
C ARG A 368 -4.81 -23.85 5.12
N TRP A 369 -5.51 -22.89 4.56
CA TRP A 369 -6.93 -22.91 4.28
C TRP A 369 -7.19 -22.37 2.87
N ARG A 370 -8.42 -22.55 2.39
CA ARG A 370 -8.87 -22.12 1.06
C ARG A 370 -10.21 -21.43 1.15
N THR A 371 -10.47 -20.50 0.25
CA THR A 371 -11.82 -19.95 0.04
C THR A 371 -12.77 -21.09 -0.35
N ARG A 372 -14.03 -21.00 0.07
CA ARG A 372 -15.00 -22.08 -0.06
C ARG A 372 -15.56 -22.21 -1.47
N VAL A 373 -15.77 -21.09 -2.15
CA VAL A 373 -16.44 -21.05 -3.46
C VAL A 373 -15.46 -21.36 -4.58
N ARG A 374 -14.36 -20.61 -4.67
CA ARG A 374 -13.36 -20.77 -5.74
C ARG A 374 -12.24 -21.73 -5.39
N GLY A 375 -12.04 -22.06 -4.11
CA GLY A 375 -10.91 -22.89 -3.69
C GLY A 375 -9.56 -22.15 -3.78
N ALA A 376 -9.58 -20.81 -3.90
CA ALA A 376 -8.37 -19.99 -3.91
C ALA A 376 -7.57 -20.20 -2.61
N LYS A 377 -6.26 -20.39 -2.77
CA LYS A 377 -5.32 -20.64 -1.65
C LYS A 377 -5.13 -19.36 -0.84
N GLU A 378 -5.00 -19.51 0.48
CA GLU A 378 -4.42 -18.48 1.33
C GLU A 378 -2.93 -18.26 1.01
N VAL A 379 -2.51 -17.00 0.99
CA VAL A 379 -1.10 -16.60 0.92
C VAL A 379 -0.85 -15.52 1.97
N LEU A 380 0.10 -15.76 2.88
CA LEU A 380 0.51 -14.82 3.94
C LEU A 380 -0.66 -14.30 4.81
N GLY A 381 -1.56 -15.20 5.17
CA GLY A 381 -2.71 -14.99 6.05
C GLY A 381 -3.95 -14.43 5.35
N GLN A 382 -3.93 -14.26 4.02
CA GLN A 382 -5.02 -13.62 3.28
C GLN A 382 -5.46 -14.39 2.06
N ALA A 383 -6.74 -14.20 1.70
CA ALA A 383 -7.31 -14.64 0.44
C ALA A 383 -7.37 -13.46 -0.55
N PRO A 384 -7.40 -13.73 -1.87
CA PRO A 384 -7.67 -12.71 -2.87
C PRO A 384 -8.98 -12.00 -2.56
N VAL A 385 -8.96 -10.67 -2.43
CA VAL A 385 -10.19 -9.88 -2.17
C VAL A 385 -11.24 -10.03 -3.27
N SER A 386 -10.84 -10.43 -4.48
CA SER A 386 -11.76 -10.76 -5.58
C SER A 386 -12.63 -11.99 -5.33
N CYS A 387 -12.39 -12.76 -4.25
CA CYS A 387 -13.26 -13.84 -3.79
C CYS A 387 -14.34 -13.35 -2.80
N LEU A 388 -14.24 -12.13 -2.24
CA LEU A 388 -15.13 -11.70 -1.17
C LEU A 388 -16.60 -11.66 -1.60
N ALA A 389 -16.90 -11.20 -2.82
CA ALA A 389 -18.28 -11.10 -3.31
C ALA A 389 -18.98 -12.46 -3.39
N GLU A 390 -18.30 -13.49 -3.90
CA GLU A 390 -18.85 -14.84 -4.03
C GLU A 390 -18.95 -15.57 -2.68
N GLU A 391 -18.02 -15.33 -1.76
CA GLU A 391 -18.06 -15.88 -0.40
C GLU A 391 -19.26 -15.36 0.42
N ILE A 392 -19.70 -14.13 0.13
CA ILE A 392 -20.94 -13.56 0.66
C ILE A 392 -22.17 -14.11 -0.07
N ALA A 393 -22.15 -14.09 -1.40
CA ALA A 393 -23.34 -14.36 -2.21
C ALA A 393 -23.75 -15.85 -2.27
N THR A 394 -22.82 -16.78 -2.06
CA THR A 394 -23.06 -18.22 -2.26
C THR A 394 -23.52 -18.88 -0.95
N PRO A 395 -24.74 -19.44 -0.85
CA PRO A 395 -25.17 -20.16 0.35
C PRO A 395 -24.31 -21.38 0.68
N GLY A 396 -24.23 -21.74 1.96
CA GLY A 396 -23.54 -22.95 2.43
C GLY A 396 -22.89 -22.79 3.81
N GLU A 397 -22.36 -23.88 4.35
CA GLU A 397 -21.56 -23.85 5.57
C GLU A 397 -20.36 -22.91 5.39
N GLY A 398 -20.13 -21.99 6.34
CA GLY A 398 -19.06 -20.99 6.23
C GLY A 398 -19.34 -19.82 5.26
N GLN A 399 -20.58 -19.63 4.81
CA GLN A 399 -20.98 -18.41 4.08
C GLN A 399 -20.69 -17.17 4.94
N VAL A 400 -20.11 -16.13 4.33
CA VAL A 400 -19.89 -14.85 5.00
C VAL A 400 -21.24 -14.15 5.17
N ARG A 401 -21.69 -14.04 6.43
CA ARG A 401 -22.94 -13.38 6.84
C ARG A 401 -22.70 -12.06 7.57
N ALA A 402 -21.50 -11.88 8.12
CA ALA A 402 -21.08 -10.63 8.74
C ALA A 402 -19.71 -10.15 8.24
N LEU A 403 -19.56 -8.83 8.08
CA LEU A 403 -18.32 -8.20 7.65
C LEU A 403 -17.94 -7.01 8.54
N ILE A 404 -16.71 -7.00 9.05
CA ILE A 404 -16.09 -5.84 9.69
C ILE A 404 -15.14 -5.17 8.70
N THR A 405 -15.40 -3.92 8.31
CA THR A 405 -14.52 -3.16 7.40
C THR A 405 -13.76 -2.09 8.16
N VAL A 406 -12.43 -2.04 8.01
CA VAL A 406 -11.56 -1.05 8.65
C VAL A 406 -10.93 -0.15 7.59
N ALA A 407 -11.29 1.13 7.60
CA ALA A 407 -10.72 2.20 6.78
C ALA A 407 -10.55 1.81 5.30
N GLY A 408 -11.65 1.66 4.55
CA GLY A 408 -11.56 1.16 3.18
C GLY A 408 -12.84 1.21 2.36
N ASN A 409 -12.66 1.21 1.03
CA ASN A 409 -13.76 1.26 0.06
C ASN A 409 -13.60 0.20 -1.06
N PRO A 410 -13.66 -1.10 -0.73
CA PRO A 410 -13.48 -2.19 -1.68
C PRO A 410 -14.46 -2.16 -2.86
N VAL A 411 -15.67 -1.61 -2.70
CA VAL A 411 -16.62 -1.42 -3.82
C VAL A 411 -16.02 -0.60 -4.97
N LEU A 412 -15.14 0.36 -4.67
CA LEU A 412 -14.41 1.12 -5.70
C LEU A 412 -13.01 0.59 -6.00
N SER A 413 -12.38 -0.11 -5.06
CA SER A 413 -10.94 -0.45 -5.17
C SER A 413 -10.64 -1.88 -5.59
N THR A 414 -11.63 -2.78 -5.70
CA THR A 414 -11.38 -4.20 -6.02
C THR A 414 -12.02 -4.64 -7.35
N PRO A 415 -11.47 -5.67 -8.01
CA PRO A 415 -12.07 -6.27 -9.22
C PRO A 415 -13.55 -6.61 -9.03
N ALA A 416 -14.36 -6.26 -10.03
CA ALA A 416 -15.81 -6.41 -10.01
C ALA A 416 -16.48 -5.83 -8.74
N GLY A 417 -15.98 -4.70 -8.23
CA GLY A 417 -16.50 -4.05 -7.02
C GLY A 417 -18.01 -3.73 -7.05
N HIS A 418 -18.61 -3.58 -8.24
CA HIS A 418 -20.07 -3.46 -8.40
C HIS A 418 -20.82 -4.72 -7.91
N LYS A 419 -20.32 -5.93 -8.21
CA LYS A 419 -20.86 -7.20 -7.72
C LYS A 419 -20.63 -7.36 -6.22
N LEU A 420 -19.49 -6.86 -5.71
CA LEU A 420 -19.27 -6.81 -4.27
C LEU A 420 -20.32 -5.92 -3.59
N GLY A 421 -20.63 -4.74 -4.14
CA GLY A 421 -21.70 -3.89 -3.64
C GLY A 421 -23.07 -4.59 -3.62
N GLU A 422 -23.41 -5.34 -4.66
CA GLU A 422 -24.62 -6.18 -4.69
C GLU A 422 -24.62 -7.22 -3.56
N ALA A 423 -23.50 -7.93 -3.36
CA ALA A 423 -23.37 -8.95 -2.33
C ALA A 423 -23.43 -8.37 -0.90
N LEU A 424 -22.79 -7.21 -0.66
CA LEU A 424 -22.78 -6.55 0.65
C LEU A 424 -24.19 -6.21 1.15
N ALA A 425 -25.14 -5.96 0.25
CA ALA A 425 -26.53 -5.69 0.62
C ALA A 425 -27.25 -6.92 1.24
N GLY A 426 -26.70 -8.13 1.07
CA GLY A 426 -27.24 -9.38 1.60
C GLY A 426 -26.68 -9.82 2.96
N LEU A 427 -25.72 -9.09 3.53
CA LEU A 427 -25.15 -9.39 4.85
C LEU A 427 -26.17 -9.17 5.97
N ASP A 428 -26.16 -10.03 6.99
CA ASP A 428 -26.98 -9.85 8.19
C ASP A 428 -26.39 -8.80 9.14
N ALA A 429 -25.06 -8.67 9.14
CA ALA A 429 -24.35 -7.66 9.92
C ALA A 429 -23.19 -7.06 9.12
N MET A 430 -23.02 -5.75 9.22
CA MET A 430 -21.87 -5.06 8.62
C MET A 430 -21.53 -3.86 9.48
N ILE A 431 -20.32 -3.85 10.02
CA ILE A 431 -19.80 -2.83 10.93
C ILE A 431 -18.60 -2.19 10.24
N SER A 432 -18.63 -0.86 10.09
CA SER A 432 -17.57 -0.12 9.43
C SER A 432 -16.87 0.84 10.38
N ILE A 433 -15.55 0.76 10.47
CA ILE A 433 -14.71 1.76 11.11
C ILE A 433 -14.22 2.70 9.99
N ASP A 434 -14.90 3.82 9.82
CA ASP A 434 -14.66 4.75 8.71
C ASP A 434 -15.21 6.15 9.01
N ASN A 435 -14.61 7.16 8.40
CA ASN A 435 -14.99 8.57 8.56
C ASN A 435 -15.94 9.07 7.47
N ALA A 436 -16.30 8.22 6.50
CA ALA A 436 -17.10 8.59 5.35
C ALA A 436 -18.28 7.63 5.11
N LEU A 437 -19.41 8.18 4.65
CA LEU A 437 -20.50 7.41 4.08
C LEU A 437 -20.27 7.24 2.56
N ASN A 438 -19.42 6.27 2.22
CA ASN A 438 -18.93 5.98 0.88
C ASN A 438 -19.65 4.78 0.23
N GLU A 439 -19.19 4.37 -0.96
CA GLU A 439 -19.79 3.30 -1.77
C GLU A 439 -19.81 1.93 -1.07
N THR A 440 -18.89 1.69 -0.14
CA THR A 440 -18.88 0.49 0.71
C THR A 440 -19.70 0.71 1.98
N THR A 441 -19.43 1.77 2.74
CA THR A 441 -20.03 1.98 4.07
C THR A 441 -21.53 2.29 4.00
N ARG A 442 -22.06 2.71 2.85
CA ARG A 442 -23.52 2.77 2.61
C ARG A 442 -24.25 1.45 2.87
N HIS A 443 -23.55 0.31 2.78
CA HIS A 443 -24.10 -1.02 3.08
C HIS A 443 -24.05 -1.36 4.57
N ALA A 444 -23.27 -0.63 5.37
CA ALA A 444 -23.13 -0.90 6.79
C ALA A 444 -24.45 -0.74 7.55
N HIS A 445 -24.52 -1.44 8.68
CA HIS A 445 -25.57 -1.31 9.68
C HIS A 445 -25.14 -0.37 10.81
N VAL A 446 -23.83 -0.31 11.10
CA VAL A 446 -23.20 0.60 12.05
C VAL A 446 -21.93 1.19 11.43
N ILE A 447 -21.73 2.51 11.56
CA ILE A 447 -20.48 3.19 11.24
C ILE A 447 -19.91 3.79 12.52
N LEU A 448 -18.67 3.46 12.82
CA LEU A 448 -17.91 3.93 13.98
C LEU A 448 -16.77 4.84 13.47
N PRO A 449 -16.92 6.17 13.54
CA PRO A 449 -15.92 7.09 13.01
C PRO A 449 -14.68 7.14 13.89
N GLY A 450 -13.52 7.29 13.26
CA GLY A 450 -12.26 7.63 13.92
C GLY A 450 -12.13 9.12 14.20
N LEU A 451 -10.90 9.54 14.49
CA LEU A 451 -10.53 10.96 14.59
C LEU A 451 -9.99 11.45 13.24
N SER A 452 -10.14 12.74 12.94
CA SER A 452 -9.37 13.35 11.86
C SER A 452 -7.89 13.17 12.15
N PRO A 453 -7.03 13.10 11.12
CA PRO A 453 -5.60 13.14 11.36
C PRO A 453 -5.18 14.35 12.23
N LEU A 454 -5.81 15.51 12.14
CA LEU A 454 -5.46 16.68 12.96
C LEU A 454 -5.91 16.60 14.45
N GLU A 455 -6.75 15.62 14.80
CA GLU A 455 -7.28 15.41 16.15
C GLU A 455 -6.54 14.30 16.92
N GLN A 456 -5.56 13.64 16.29
CA GLN A 456 -4.81 12.53 16.88
C GLN A 456 -3.30 12.76 16.77
N PRO A 457 -2.49 12.21 17.70
CA PRO A 457 -1.04 12.19 17.55
C PRO A 457 -0.64 11.40 16.30
N HIS A 458 0.61 11.53 15.86
CA HIS A 458 1.08 10.82 14.67
C HIS A 458 2.56 10.49 14.68
N HIS A 459 2.81 9.25 14.26
CA HIS A 459 4.08 8.62 13.95
C HIS A 459 3.75 7.45 13.03
N ASP A 460 4.32 7.43 11.83
CA ASP A 460 4.13 6.34 10.88
C ASP A 460 4.68 5.03 11.45
N ASP A 461 3.89 3.96 11.36
CA ASP A 461 4.29 2.64 11.87
C ASP A 461 4.98 1.82 10.76
N LEU A 462 4.20 1.37 9.78
CA LEU A 462 4.68 0.53 8.69
C LEU A 462 5.72 1.22 7.79
N LEU A 463 5.55 2.51 7.51
CA LEU A 463 6.26 3.21 6.43
C LEU A 463 7.75 3.47 6.73
N LEU A 464 8.14 3.48 8.01
CA LEU A 464 9.54 3.62 8.41
C LEU A 464 10.39 2.41 7.99
N ASN A 465 9.76 1.24 7.79
CA ASN A 465 10.45 0.06 7.26
C ASN A 465 10.81 0.18 5.77
N ASN A 466 10.41 1.27 5.11
CA ASN A 466 10.70 1.57 3.71
C ASN A 466 11.51 2.87 3.55
N ALA A 467 11.99 3.47 4.65
CA ALA A 467 12.62 4.79 4.67
C ALA A 467 14.07 4.75 4.17
N VAL A 468 14.40 5.68 3.27
CA VAL A 468 15.76 5.80 2.68
C VAL A 468 16.83 6.24 3.70
N ASN A 469 16.41 6.79 4.85
CA ASN A 469 17.27 7.06 5.99
C ASN A 469 16.59 6.57 7.27
N SER A 470 17.42 6.27 8.26
CA SER A 470 16.97 5.97 9.61
C SER A 470 16.48 7.26 10.25
N PHE A 471 15.18 7.45 10.42
CA PHE A 471 14.64 8.66 11.03
C PHE A 471 13.44 8.36 11.94
N ALA A 472 13.14 9.31 12.83
CA ALA A 472 11.93 9.28 13.65
C ALA A 472 11.40 10.71 13.83
N ASN A 473 10.08 10.84 13.96
CA ASN A 473 9.40 12.09 14.29
C ASN A 473 8.23 11.81 15.24
N TYR A 474 7.65 12.84 15.84
CA TYR A 474 6.39 12.72 16.56
C TYR A 474 5.60 14.00 16.35
N SER A 475 4.31 13.86 16.05
CA SER A 475 3.41 15.00 15.91
C SER A 475 2.33 14.92 16.98
N PRO A 476 2.17 15.93 17.85
CA PRO A 476 0.98 16.03 18.69
C PRO A 476 -0.28 16.29 17.84
N PRO A 477 -1.49 16.07 18.39
CA PRO A 477 -2.71 16.61 17.81
C PRO A 477 -2.62 18.13 17.63
N VAL A 478 -3.24 18.65 16.57
CA VAL A 478 -3.41 20.10 16.39
C VAL A 478 -4.66 20.57 17.14
N PHE A 479 -5.73 19.78 17.09
CA PHE A 479 -7.00 20.05 17.76
C PHE A 479 -7.32 18.95 18.77
N ALA A 480 -8.04 19.31 19.83
CA ALA A 480 -8.70 18.35 20.70
C ALA A 480 -9.98 17.82 20.02
N PRO A 481 -10.40 16.57 20.27
CA PRO A 481 -11.71 16.11 19.85
C PRO A 481 -12.82 16.94 20.55
N GLU A 482 -13.95 17.11 19.87
CA GLU A 482 -15.11 17.84 20.43
C GLU A 482 -15.67 17.16 21.69
N ASP A 483 -15.72 15.84 21.67
CA ASP A 483 -16.05 14.99 22.81
C ASP A 483 -14.74 14.40 23.36
N PRO A 484 -14.27 14.78 24.56
CA PRO A 484 -13.03 14.25 25.14
C PRO A 484 -13.16 12.83 25.67
N ASP A 485 -14.39 12.35 25.93
CA ASP A 485 -14.67 11.04 26.53
C ASP A 485 -15.01 9.98 25.46
N ARG A 486 -14.99 10.36 24.17
CA ARG A 486 -15.23 9.42 23.09
C ARG A 486 -14.15 8.31 23.06
N PRO A 487 -14.51 7.10 22.61
CA PRO A 487 -13.54 6.08 22.28
C PRO A 487 -12.56 6.52 21.17
N GLU A 488 -11.29 6.16 21.36
CA GLU A 488 -10.27 6.20 20.33
C GLU A 488 -10.39 4.97 19.39
N GLU A 489 -9.78 5.07 18.20
CA GLU A 489 -9.83 4.00 17.19
C GLU A 489 -9.35 2.65 17.71
N TRP A 490 -8.31 2.63 18.56
CA TRP A 490 -7.78 1.39 19.12
C TRP A 490 -8.75 0.73 20.11
N GLU A 491 -9.53 1.52 20.85
CA GLU A 491 -10.56 1.02 21.77
C GLU A 491 -11.73 0.43 20.99
N ILE A 492 -12.13 1.06 19.89
CA ILE A 492 -13.13 0.52 18.95
C ILE A 492 -12.67 -0.84 18.43
N MET A 493 -11.41 -0.95 17.98
CA MET A 493 -10.83 -2.22 17.51
C MET A 493 -10.87 -3.32 18.58
N ILE A 494 -10.51 -2.99 19.82
CA ILE A 494 -10.54 -3.94 20.94
C ILE A 494 -11.97 -4.39 21.25
N ARG A 495 -12.93 -3.46 21.31
CA ARG A 495 -14.34 -3.78 21.58
C ARG A 495 -14.93 -4.72 20.53
N LEU A 496 -14.66 -4.46 19.25
CA LEU A 496 -15.09 -5.35 18.17
C LEU A 496 -14.39 -6.71 18.21
N THR A 497 -13.12 -6.75 18.64
CA THR A 497 -12.40 -8.01 18.84
C THR A 497 -13.03 -8.84 19.96
N GLY A 498 -13.32 -8.22 21.11
CA GLY A 498 -14.01 -8.86 22.22
C GLY A 498 -15.41 -9.38 21.84
N LEU A 499 -16.13 -8.61 21.01
CA LEU A 499 -17.42 -9.03 20.45
C LEU A 499 -17.33 -10.30 19.60
N CYS A 500 -16.31 -10.41 18.75
CA CYS A 500 -16.06 -11.65 18.00
C CYS A 500 -15.79 -12.86 18.90
N THR A 501 -15.25 -12.63 20.10
CA THR A 501 -14.99 -13.69 21.10
C THR A 501 -16.16 -13.97 22.05
N GLY A 502 -17.30 -13.30 21.87
CA GLY A 502 -18.55 -13.56 22.61
C GLY A 502 -18.88 -12.60 23.76
N THR A 503 -18.08 -11.56 23.99
CA THR A 503 -18.36 -10.53 25.00
C THR A 503 -19.09 -9.35 24.35
N PRO A 504 -20.25 -8.90 24.86
CA PRO A 504 -20.93 -7.70 24.34
C PRO A 504 -19.97 -6.51 24.20
N ALA A 505 -20.02 -5.78 23.08
CA ALA A 505 -19.04 -4.74 22.76
C ALA A 505 -18.98 -3.61 23.81
N GLU A 506 -20.12 -3.29 24.43
CA GLU A 506 -20.23 -2.33 25.53
C GLU A 506 -19.54 -2.83 26.82
N ASP A 507 -19.50 -4.14 27.05
CA ASP A 507 -19.00 -4.78 28.26
C ASP A 507 -17.54 -5.24 28.15
N VAL A 508 -16.92 -5.11 26.98
CA VAL A 508 -15.51 -5.49 26.77
C VAL A 508 -14.60 -4.67 27.67
N ASP A 509 -13.80 -5.38 28.48
CA ASP A 509 -12.70 -4.78 29.23
C ASP A 509 -11.55 -4.41 28.28
N VAL A 510 -11.62 -3.19 27.77
CA VAL A 510 -10.65 -2.64 26.84
C VAL A 510 -9.25 -2.64 27.45
N ARG A 511 -9.14 -2.33 28.74
CA ARG A 511 -7.86 -2.21 29.43
C ARG A 511 -7.18 -3.56 29.57
N ALA A 512 -7.92 -4.61 29.91
CA ALA A 512 -7.36 -5.96 30.04
C ALA A 512 -6.79 -6.49 28.72
N ILE A 513 -7.51 -6.32 27.60
CA ILE A 513 -7.04 -6.75 26.27
C ILE A 513 -5.82 -5.91 25.83
N ASP A 514 -5.87 -4.60 26.04
CA ASP A 514 -4.74 -3.71 25.75
C ASP A 514 -3.49 -4.12 26.54
N ASP A 515 -3.61 -4.34 27.85
CA ASP A 515 -2.51 -4.77 28.73
C ASP A 515 -1.93 -6.13 28.33
N GLY A 516 -2.78 -7.10 27.97
CA GLY A 516 -2.33 -8.40 27.46
C GLY A 516 -1.60 -8.29 26.12
N TRP A 517 -2.09 -7.43 25.22
CA TRP A 517 -1.43 -7.17 23.94
C TRP A 517 -0.06 -6.53 24.14
N PHE A 518 0.03 -5.51 25.00
CA PHE A 518 1.30 -4.87 25.32
C PHE A 518 2.31 -5.85 25.96
N ASP A 519 1.85 -6.71 26.87
CA ASP A 519 2.71 -7.73 27.49
C ASP A 519 3.27 -8.72 26.47
N TYR A 520 2.44 -9.15 25.52
CA TYR A 520 2.89 -10.00 24.43
C TYR A 520 3.98 -9.32 23.61
N LEU A 521 3.82 -8.02 23.28
CA LEU A 521 4.84 -7.27 22.56
C LEU A 521 6.14 -7.14 23.37
N CYS A 522 6.07 -6.84 24.67
CA CYS A 522 7.24 -6.85 25.55
C CYS A 522 7.93 -8.21 25.56
N PHE A 523 7.16 -9.30 25.65
CA PHE A 523 7.68 -10.66 25.61
C PHE A 523 8.43 -10.95 24.31
N THR A 524 7.93 -10.52 23.16
CA THR A 524 8.65 -10.68 21.87
C THR A 524 10.01 -9.98 21.84
N GLN A 525 10.21 -8.98 22.70
CA GLN A 525 11.46 -8.23 22.84
C GLN A 525 12.35 -8.73 24.00
N GLY A 526 11.93 -9.81 24.68
CA GLY A 526 12.62 -10.37 25.84
C GLY A 526 12.45 -9.56 27.12
N LEU A 527 11.35 -8.83 27.27
CA LEU A 527 11.03 -7.98 28.42
C LEU A 527 9.84 -8.54 29.22
N ASP A 528 9.80 -8.26 30.52
CA ASP A 528 8.63 -8.52 31.38
C ASP A 528 7.61 -7.39 31.22
N GLY A 529 6.49 -7.69 30.56
CA GLY A 529 5.43 -6.71 30.31
C GLY A 529 4.86 -6.05 31.56
N ALA A 530 4.71 -6.79 32.66
CA ALA A 530 4.14 -6.26 33.90
C ALA A 530 5.06 -5.23 34.56
N GLU A 531 6.37 -5.43 34.48
CA GLU A 531 7.36 -4.45 34.94
C GLU A 531 7.42 -3.24 34.00
N ILE A 532 7.46 -3.48 32.68
CA ILE A 532 7.53 -2.41 31.69
C ILE A 532 6.29 -1.50 31.74
N ARG A 533 5.09 -2.04 31.98
CA ARG A 533 3.87 -1.23 32.11
C ARG A 533 3.94 -0.18 33.22
N LYS A 534 4.74 -0.39 34.27
CA LYS A 534 4.89 0.58 35.38
C LYS A 534 5.52 1.91 34.92
N HIS A 535 6.13 1.95 33.74
CA HIS A 535 6.65 3.16 33.12
C HIS A 535 5.58 4.05 32.49
N TYR A 536 4.33 3.57 32.37
CA TYR A 536 3.25 4.27 31.68
C TYR A 536 2.05 4.50 32.60
N GLU A 537 1.52 5.72 32.59
CA GLU A 537 0.31 6.08 33.34
C GLU A 537 -0.97 5.55 32.68
N LYS A 538 -0.95 5.38 31.34
CA LYS A 538 -2.10 5.00 30.52
C LYS A 538 -1.73 3.93 29.48
N GLY A 539 -2.76 3.35 28.88
CA GLY A 539 -2.64 2.35 27.81
C GLY A 539 -2.51 2.95 26.44
N GLY A 540 -2.81 2.14 25.42
CA GLY A 540 -3.01 2.64 24.07
C GLY A 540 -1.74 2.73 23.19
N PRO A 541 -1.84 3.39 22.04
CA PRO A 541 -0.83 3.35 20.98
C PRO A 541 0.48 4.06 21.31
N GLU A 542 0.48 5.09 22.18
CA GLU A 542 1.72 5.79 22.55
C GLU A 542 2.70 4.91 23.32
N ARG A 543 2.22 4.04 24.23
CA ARG A 543 3.12 3.10 24.93
C ARG A 543 3.69 2.05 23.98
N ILE A 544 2.94 1.63 22.97
CA ILE A 544 3.43 0.74 21.91
C ILE A 544 4.49 1.47 21.08
N LEU A 545 4.27 2.73 20.72
CA LEU A 545 5.30 3.54 20.07
C LEU A 545 6.57 3.65 20.94
N ASP A 546 6.44 3.96 22.23
CA ASP A 546 7.62 4.07 23.10
C ASP A 546 8.35 2.72 23.25
N LEU A 547 7.62 1.61 23.40
CA LEU A 547 8.21 0.26 23.40
C LEU A 547 8.98 -0.01 22.10
N THR A 548 8.36 0.20 20.94
CA THR A 548 8.95 -0.08 19.62
C THR A 548 10.16 0.81 19.33
N LEU A 549 10.12 2.07 19.76
CA LEU A 549 11.23 3.01 19.64
C LEU A 549 12.39 2.65 20.57
N ARG A 550 12.11 2.39 21.86
CA ARG A 550 13.13 2.12 22.88
C ARG A 550 13.81 0.77 22.69
N THR A 551 13.08 -0.23 22.19
CA THR A 551 13.65 -1.54 21.84
C THR A 551 14.21 -1.59 20.41
N GLY A 552 13.96 -0.55 19.62
CA GLY A 552 14.53 -0.35 18.31
C GLY A 552 16.04 -0.08 18.32
N PRO A 553 16.64 0.10 17.14
CA PRO A 553 18.10 0.16 16.96
C PRO A 553 18.77 1.33 17.70
N PHE A 554 18.08 2.46 17.77
CA PHE A 554 18.58 3.70 18.38
C PHE A 554 17.99 3.97 19.77
N GLY A 555 17.15 3.06 20.27
CA GLY A 555 16.48 3.17 21.55
C GLY A 555 17.38 2.90 22.74
N ASP A 556 16.99 3.42 23.91
CA ASP A 556 17.74 3.23 25.15
C ASP A 556 17.50 1.87 25.84
N ARG A 557 16.57 1.06 25.29
CA ARG A 557 16.14 -0.24 25.81
C ARG A 557 15.89 -0.21 27.31
N TYR A 558 15.03 0.71 27.75
CA TYR A 558 14.66 0.87 29.16
C TYR A 558 15.83 1.16 30.11
N GLY A 559 16.90 1.78 29.60
CA GLY A 559 18.07 2.21 30.36
C GLY A 559 19.31 1.31 30.19
N GLU A 560 19.18 0.16 29.51
CA GLU A 560 20.30 -0.74 29.21
C GLU A 560 21.33 -0.11 28.26
N LYS A 561 20.90 0.82 27.39
CA LYS A 561 21.75 1.55 26.45
C LYS A 561 21.74 3.06 26.77
N PRO A 562 22.67 3.55 27.61
CA PRO A 562 22.74 4.97 27.93
C PRO A 562 22.87 5.85 26.68
N GLY A 563 22.03 6.87 26.56
CA GLY A 563 22.03 7.81 25.43
C GLY A 563 21.13 7.41 24.25
N GLY A 564 20.46 6.27 24.30
CA GLY A 564 19.42 5.93 23.33
C GLY A 564 18.18 6.82 23.44
N ILE A 565 17.36 6.84 22.39
CA ILE A 565 16.17 7.69 22.30
C ILE A 565 14.96 7.09 23.04
N THR A 566 14.16 7.95 23.66
CA THR A 566 12.83 7.63 24.21
C THR A 566 11.77 8.48 23.51
N LEU A 567 10.48 8.14 23.68
CA LEU A 567 9.40 8.95 23.13
C LEU A 567 9.41 10.38 23.68
N GLU A 568 9.70 10.58 24.95
CA GLU A 568 9.82 11.92 25.55
C GLU A 568 10.95 12.75 24.91
N GLN A 569 12.11 12.14 24.65
CA GLN A 569 13.19 12.80 23.94
C GLN A 569 12.85 13.10 22.47
N LEU A 570 12.03 12.26 21.84
CA LEU A 570 11.54 12.49 20.48
C LEU A 570 10.51 13.63 20.44
N LYS A 571 9.57 13.68 21.41
CA LYS A 571 8.62 14.78 21.62
C LYS A 571 9.33 16.13 21.81
N ALA A 572 10.46 16.13 22.52
CA ALA A 572 11.29 17.33 22.72
C ALA A 572 12.00 17.82 21.43
N ARG A 573 11.96 17.04 20.33
CA ARG A 573 12.60 17.35 19.04
C ARG A 573 11.54 17.40 17.94
N PRO A 574 10.73 18.48 17.87
CA PRO A 574 9.52 18.51 17.03
C PRO A 574 9.78 18.54 15.51
N ASN A 575 11.03 18.75 15.10
CA ASN A 575 11.44 18.65 13.69
C ASN A 575 11.94 17.24 13.31
N GLY A 576 11.86 16.27 14.23
CA GLY A 576 12.35 14.91 14.05
C GLY A 576 13.85 14.73 14.34
N VAL A 577 14.29 13.48 14.26
CA VAL A 577 15.68 13.03 14.39
C VAL A 577 16.04 12.18 13.18
N ASN A 578 17.14 12.51 12.51
CA ASN A 578 17.73 11.70 11.45
C ASN A 578 18.98 11.02 12.00
N PHE A 579 18.96 9.69 12.09
CA PHE A 579 20.04 8.85 12.62
C PHE A 579 21.08 8.48 11.54
N GLY A 580 20.84 8.87 10.28
CA GLY A 580 21.77 8.67 9.18
C GLY A 580 21.22 7.79 8.06
N PRO A 581 22.00 7.64 6.98
CA PRO A 581 21.61 6.87 5.80
C PRO A 581 21.48 5.37 6.12
N MET A 582 20.85 4.61 5.21
CA MET A 582 20.90 3.15 5.26
C MET A 582 22.35 2.64 5.26
N GLN A 583 22.57 1.55 6.00
CA GLN A 583 23.84 0.84 6.07
C GLN A 583 23.61 -0.61 5.69
N SER A 584 24.62 -1.25 5.09
CA SER A 584 24.57 -2.68 4.79
C SER A 584 24.32 -3.46 6.09
N ARG A 585 23.35 -4.37 6.02
CA ARG A 585 22.87 -5.13 7.18
C ARG A 585 22.23 -6.47 6.81
N LEU A 586 22.54 -7.00 5.62
CA LEU A 586 21.98 -8.26 5.11
C LEU A 586 21.97 -9.40 6.14
N PRO A 587 23.04 -9.65 6.92
CA PRO A 587 23.06 -10.75 7.90
C PRO A 587 22.05 -10.57 9.04
N GLU A 588 21.63 -9.34 9.33
CA GLU A 588 20.61 -9.05 10.35
C GLU A 588 19.18 -9.24 9.84
N VAL A 589 18.99 -9.09 8.52
CA VAL A 589 17.66 -9.08 7.90
C VAL A 589 17.24 -10.47 7.43
N VAL A 590 18.19 -11.29 6.97
CA VAL A 590 17.91 -12.64 6.49
C VAL A 590 17.56 -13.55 7.67
N SER A 591 16.31 -14.01 7.71
CA SER A 591 15.77 -14.87 8.75
C SER A 591 15.45 -16.29 8.26
N THR A 592 15.86 -16.65 7.04
CA THR A 592 15.82 -18.05 6.56
C THR A 592 16.63 -18.97 7.49
N PRO A 593 16.23 -20.24 7.71
CA PRO A 593 16.96 -21.21 8.52
C PRO A 593 18.43 -21.39 8.14
N GLU A 594 18.76 -21.24 6.86
CA GLU A 594 20.14 -21.39 6.36
C GLU A 594 20.99 -20.12 6.53
N GLY A 595 20.38 -19.00 6.97
CA GLY A 595 21.02 -17.70 7.02
C GLY A 595 21.42 -17.15 5.65
N LYS A 596 20.71 -17.53 4.59
CA LYS A 596 21.01 -17.17 3.19
C LYS A 596 19.80 -16.67 2.42
N VAL A 597 20.03 -15.69 1.54
CA VAL A 597 19.10 -15.29 0.49
C VAL A 597 18.91 -16.44 -0.50
N ARG A 598 17.67 -16.90 -0.65
CA ARG A 598 17.30 -17.94 -1.61
C ARG A 598 16.98 -17.31 -2.96
N LEU A 599 17.90 -17.35 -3.92
CA LEU A 599 17.64 -16.81 -5.26
C LEU A 599 16.71 -17.67 -6.10
N ALA A 600 16.55 -18.96 -5.76
CA ALA A 600 15.78 -19.90 -6.54
C ALA A 600 14.66 -20.58 -5.72
N PRO A 601 13.70 -19.84 -5.11
CA PRO A 601 12.60 -20.49 -4.40
C PRO A 601 11.74 -21.30 -5.37
N GLN A 602 11.61 -22.61 -5.14
CA GLN A 602 10.87 -23.51 -6.03
C GLN A 602 9.44 -23.03 -6.29
N TYR A 603 8.77 -22.50 -5.27
CA TYR A 603 7.41 -21.96 -5.36
C TYR A 603 7.24 -20.89 -6.46
N LEU A 604 8.26 -20.09 -6.72
CA LEU A 604 8.24 -19.08 -7.80
C LEU A 604 8.63 -19.70 -9.13
N ILE A 605 9.63 -20.59 -9.13
CA ILE A 605 10.12 -21.30 -10.33
C ILE A 605 9.00 -22.12 -10.98
N ASP A 606 8.10 -22.70 -10.17
CA ASP A 606 6.96 -23.49 -10.64
C ASP A 606 6.00 -22.70 -11.55
N ASP A 607 6.08 -21.37 -11.55
CA ASP A 607 5.25 -20.49 -12.39
C ASP A 607 5.89 -20.13 -13.75
N LEU A 608 7.18 -20.44 -13.94
CA LEU A 608 7.89 -20.20 -15.21
C LEU A 608 7.27 -20.89 -16.43
N PRO A 609 6.73 -22.12 -16.35
CA PRO A 609 6.01 -22.73 -17.46
C PRO A 609 4.80 -21.90 -17.93
N ARG A 610 4.07 -21.26 -17.00
CA ARG A 610 2.95 -20.37 -17.33
C ARG A 610 3.44 -19.10 -18.03
N LEU A 611 4.57 -18.55 -17.58
CA LEU A 611 5.22 -17.43 -18.29
C LEU A 611 5.69 -17.88 -19.68
N ALA A 612 6.24 -19.07 -19.84
CA ALA A 612 6.67 -19.61 -21.13
C ALA A 612 5.50 -19.78 -22.13
N GLU A 613 4.32 -20.19 -21.64
CA GLU A 613 3.07 -20.22 -22.42
C GLU A 613 2.61 -18.80 -22.79
N ARG A 614 2.77 -17.82 -21.90
CA ARG A 614 2.41 -16.42 -22.19
C ARG A 614 3.11 -15.86 -23.43
N LEU A 615 4.35 -16.27 -23.73
CA LEU A 615 5.06 -15.83 -24.95
C LEU A 615 4.47 -16.37 -26.25
N ARG A 616 3.67 -17.44 -26.16
CA ARG A 616 3.00 -18.06 -27.32
C ARG A 616 1.57 -17.58 -27.52
N ARG A 617 1.03 -16.75 -26.62
CA ARG A 617 -0.32 -16.20 -26.77
C ARG A 617 -0.35 -15.21 -27.93
N ASP A 618 -1.43 -15.29 -28.72
CA ASP A 618 -1.69 -14.33 -29.78
C ASP A 618 -1.77 -12.91 -29.20
N PRO A 619 -1.27 -11.90 -29.93
CA PRO A 619 -1.44 -10.51 -29.54
C PRO A 619 -2.92 -10.17 -29.40
N VAL A 620 -3.24 -9.43 -28.34
CA VAL A 620 -4.55 -8.80 -28.18
C VAL A 620 -4.45 -7.38 -28.72
N ASP A 621 -5.47 -6.91 -29.43
CA ASP A 621 -5.47 -5.58 -30.07
C ASP A 621 -5.24 -4.46 -29.06
N LEU A 622 -5.98 -4.45 -27.93
CA LEU A 622 -5.84 -3.47 -26.87
C LEU A 622 -5.85 -4.13 -25.49
N VAL A 623 -4.97 -3.64 -24.61
CA VAL A 623 -4.98 -3.96 -23.18
C VAL A 623 -5.07 -2.70 -22.32
N LEU A 624 -5.78 -2.80 -21.21
CA LEU A 624 -5.98 -1.74 -20.24
C LEU A 624 -4.91 -1.78 -19.14
N VAL A 625 -4.38 -0.60 -18.80
CA VAL A 625 -3.52 -0.39 -17.61
C VAL A 625 -4.06 0.73 -16.73
N SER A 626 -3.91 0.55 -15.41
CA SER A 626 -4.29 1.56 -14.43
C SER A 626 -3.22 2.66 -14.31
N ARG A 627 -3.65 3.90 -14.02
CA ARG A 627 -2.76 5.01 -13.64
C ARG A 627 -3.18 5.69 -12.35
N ARG A 628 -2.22 6.36 -11.72
CA ARG A 628 -2.44 7.23 -10.55
C ARG A 628 -2.36 8.70 -10.96
N HIS A 629 -2.98 9.57 -10.16
CA HIS A 629 -2.89 11.03 -10.33
C HIS A 629 -2.38 11.71 -9.05
N LEU A 630 -1.52 12.73 -9.18
CA LEU A 630 -0.85 13.40 -8.05
C LEU A 630 -1.83 13.91 -6.97
N ARG A 631 -2.99 14.41 -7.41
CA ARG A 631 -4.06 14.98 -6.56
C ARG A 631 -5.01 13.92 -5.98
N SER A 632 -4.83 12.64 -6.28
CA SER A 632 -5.63 11.56 -5.74
C SER A 632 -4.82 10.74 -4.74
N CYS A 633 -5.50 10.11 -3.79
CA CYS A 633 -4.98 9.00 -2.98
C CYS A 633 -6.08 7.96 -2.92
N ASN A 634 -5.89 6.87 -3.69
CA ASN A 634 -6.89 5.82 -3.90
C ASN A 634 -8.28 6.45 -4.19
N SER A 635 -9.33 6.06 -3.46
CA SER A 635 -10.69 6.58 -3.61
C SER A 635 -11.12 7.58 -2.51
N TRP A 636 -10.23 8.03 -1.61
CA TRP A 636 -10.65 8.73 -0.38
C TRP A 636 -10.29 10.23 -0.31
N LEU A 637 -9.59 10.78 -1.31
CA LEU A 637 -9.30 12.22 -1.39
C LEU A 637 -10.15 12.99 -2.41
N HIS A 638 -11.07 12.31 -3.11
CA HIS A 638 -11.93 12.96 -4.10
C HIS A 638 -13.00 13.87 -3.48
N ASN A 639 -13.26 13.79 -2.16
CA ASN A 639 -14.15 14.73 -1.49
C ASN A 639 -13.49 16.06 -1.10
N VAL A 640 -12.18 16.23 -1.37
CA VAL A 640 -11.45 17.46 -1.05
C VAL A 640 -11.54 18.45 -2.22
N PRO A 641 -12.24 19.60 -2.09
CA PRO A 641 -12.52 20.51 -3.21
C PRO A 641 -11.26 20.99 -3.95
N ALA A 642 -10.20 21.33 -3.21
CA ALA A 642 -8.95 21.83 -3.78
C ALA A 642 -8.27 20.81 -4.71
N LEU A 643 -8.46 19.51 -4.45
CA LEU A 643 -7.87 18.44 -5.23
C LEU A 643 -8.70 18.10 -6.48
N MET A 644 -9.99 18.41 -6.49
CA MET A 644 -10.91 18.14 -7.61
C MET A 644 -11.04 19.27 -8.62
N LYS A 645 -10.50 20.46 -8.35
CA LYS A 645 -10.46 21.55 -9.33
C LYS A 645 -9.63 21.20 -10.56
N GLY A 646 -10.05 21.74 -11.72
CA GLY A 646 -9.33 21.67 -12.98
C GLY A 646 -10.12 20.93 -14.06
N LYS A 647 -9.40 20.51 -15.11
CA LYS A 647 -9.96 19.62 -16.14
C LYS A 647 -10.34 18.28 -15.53
N ASP A 648 -11.35 17.62 -16.10
CA ASP A 648 -11.64 16.23 -15.79
C ASP A 648 -10.39 15.38 -16.07
N ARG A 649 -10.17 14.41 -15.19
CA ARG A 649 -9.01 13.53 -15.22
C ARG A 649 -9.41 12.07 -15.38
N CYS A 650 -10.71 11.76 -15.31
CA CYS A 650 -11.24 10.42 -15.52
C CYS A 650 -11.45 10.16 -17.01
N THR A 651 -10.33 10.10 -17.75
CA THR A 651 -10.29 9.92 -19.21
C THR A 651 -9.58 8.63 -19.60
N LEU A 652 -9.95 8.06 -20.74
CA LEU A 652 -9.22 6.96 -21.37
C LEU A 652 -8.08 7.53 -22.21
N LEU A 653 -6.84 7.21 -21.87
CA LEU A 653 -5.70 7.51 -22.75
C LEU A 653 -5.63 6.44 -23.85
N ILE A 654 -5.48 6.87 -25.10
CA ILE A 654 -5.29 5.99 -26.26
C ILE A 654 -4.24 6.57 -27.21
N HIS A 655 -3.43 5.70 -27.82
CA HIS A 655 -2.44 6.11 -28.81
C HIS A 655 -3.11 6.57 -30.11
N PRO A 656 -2.58 7.58 -30.84
CA PRO A 656 -3.17 8.05 -32.10
C PRO A 656 -3.44 6.96 -33.14
N ALA A 657 -2.51 6.00 -33.30
CA ALA A 657 -2.68 4.89 -34.24
C ALA A 657 -3.83 3.95 -33.85
N ASP A 658 -4.02 3.71 -32.55
CA ASP A 658 -5.11 2.87 -32.05
C ASP A 658 -6.45 3.61 -32.13
N ALA A 659 -6.44 4.92 -31.88
CA ALA A 659 -7.62 5.76 -32.04
C ALA A 659 -8.10 5.78 -33.50
N GLU A 660 -7.17 5.96 -34.45
CA GLU A 660 -7.47 5.89 -35.90
C GLU A 660 -8.01 4.52 -36.29
N ALA A 661 -7.38 3.44 -35.85
CA ALA A 661 -7.83 2.07 -36.12
C ALA A 661 -9.23 1.76 -35.58
N ASN A 662 -9.64 2.42 -34.49
CA ASN A 662 -10.95 2.25 -33.86
C ASN A 662 -11.96 3.36 -34.23
N GLY A 663 -11.59 4.30 -35.12
CA GLY A 663 -12.46 5.40 -35.53
C GLY A 663 -12.83 6.38 -34.42
N VAL A 664 -11.94 6.57 -33.44
CA VAL A 664 -12.13 7.39 -32.24
C VAL A 664 -11.42 8.75 -32.41
N PHE A 665 -12.09 9.84 -32.05
CA PHE A 665 -11.53 11.19 -32.03
C PHE A 665 -11.33 11.71 -30.60
N ASP A 666 -10.47 12.71 -30.44
CA ASP A 666 -10.19 13.31 -29.14
C ASP A 666 -11.47 13.94 -28.54
N GLY A 667 -11.76 13.62 -27.28
CA GLY A 667 -12.98 14.05 -26.60
C GLY A 667 -14.24 13.22 -26.89
N ASP A 668 -14.18 12.21 -27.79
CA ASP A 668 -15.28 11.27 -27.96
C ASP A 668 -15.56 10.52 -26.65
N VAL A 669 -16.82 10.16 -26.42
CA VAL A 669 -17.20 9.19 -25.40
C VAL A 669 -17.21 7.81 -26.05
N VAL A 670 -16.45 6.88 -25.48
CA VAL A 670 -16.34 5.50 -25.96
C VAL A 670 -16.86 4.52 -24.93
N THR A 671 -17.37 3.40 -25.42
CA THR A 671 -17.62 2.20 -24.62
C THR A 671 -16.35 1.36 -24.61
N VAL A 672 -15.82 1.10 -23.41
CA VAL A 672 -14.72 0.18 -23.16
C VAL A 672 -15.30 -1.10 -22.56
N THR A 673 -14.96 -2.25 -23.13
CA THR A 673 -15.51 -3.55 -22.72
C THR A 673 -14.38 -4.55 -22.45
N SER A 674 -14.53 -5.35 -21.39
CA SER A 674 -13.69 -6.51 -21.09
C SER A 674 -14.56 -7.71 -20.71
N ALA A 675 -13.95 -8.84 -20.35
CA ALA A 675 -14.67 -9.98 -19.75
C ALA A 675 -15.31 -9.62 -18.38
N GLY A 676 -14.84 -8.57 -17.70
CA GLY A 676 -15.37 -8.12 -16.42
C GLY A 676 -16.64 -7.27 -16.51
N GLY A 677 -16.81 -6.52 -17.61
CA GLY A 677 -17.95 -5.61 -17.78
C GLY A 677 -17.72 -4.57 -18.88
N SER A 678 -18.48 -3.48 -18.83
CA SER A 678 -18.33 -2.35 -19.76
C SER A 678 -18.54 -1.02 -19.04
N ILE A 679 -17.85 0.01 -19.53
CA ILE A 679 -17.95 1.39 -19.02
C ILE A 679 -18.00 2.38 -20.19
N GLU A 680 -18.61 3.55 -19.98
CA GLU A 680 -18.56 4.67 -20.92
C GLU A 680 -17.65 5.77 -20.37
N VAL A 681 -16.71 6.27 -21.18
CA VAL A 681 -15.69 7.22 -20.71
C VAL A 681 -15.22 8.16 -21.83
N PRO A 682 -14.92 9.44 -21.54
CA PRO A 682 -14.29 10.34 -22.51
C PRO A 682 -12.84 9.92 -22.84
N VAL A 683 -12.45 10.12 -24.09
CA VAL A 683 -11.12 9.80 -24.62
C VAL A 683 -10.20 11.02 -24.65
N GLU A 684 -8.94 10.78 -24.33
CA GLU A 684 -7.82 11.68 -24.54
C GLU A 684 -6.77 10.98 -25.41
N ILE A 685 -6.55 11.47 -26.63
CA ILE A 685 -5.57 10.90 -27.56
C ILE A 685 -4.17 11.43 -27.22
N THR A 686 -3.19 10.54 -27.06
CA THR A 686 -1.82 10.91 -26.69
C THR A 686 -0.76 9.95 -27.21
N ASP A 687 0.39 10.47 -27.65
CA ASP A 687 1.56 9.66 -28.01
C ASP A 687 2.36 9.18 -26.78
N ALA A 688 1.96 9.61 -25.58
CA ALA A 688 2.60 9.27 -24.31
C ALA A 688 2.15 7.89 -23.77
N ILE A 689 1.81 6.96 -24.66
CA ILE A 689 1.37 5.61 -24.34
C ILE A 689 1.77 4.66 -25.47
N LYS A 690 2.12 3.42 -25.14
CA LYS A 690 2.47 2.40 -26.12
C LYS A 690 1.26 2.07 -27.03
N PRO A 691 1.45 1.91 -28.36
CA PRO A 691 0.43 1.31 -29.21
C PRO A 691 -0.01 -0.06 -28.69
N GLY A 692 -1.29 -0.38 -28.82
CA GLY A 692 -1.92 -1.57 -28.24
C GLY A 692 -2.27 -1.45 -26.76
N VAL A 693 -2.07 -0.27 -26.14
CA VAL A 693 -2.35 -0.03 -24.73
C VAL A 693 -3.26 1.17 -24.55
N VAL A 694 -4.28 1.01 -23.70
CA VAL A 694 -5.11 2.10 -23.20
C VAL A 694 -4.96 2.24 -21.69
N SER A 695 -5.17 3.44 -21.15
CA SER A 695 -5.02 3.68 -19.71
C SER A 695 -6.23 4.38 -19.09
N MET A 696 -6.58 3.98 -17.87
CA MET A 696 -7.61 4.61 -17.02
C MET A 696 -7.07 4.95 -15.63
N PRO A 697 -7.47 6.06 -15.01
CA PRO A 697 -7.14 6.30 -13.62
C PRO A 697 -8.02 5.45 -12.68
N HIS A 698 -7.44 4.91 -11.62
CA HIS A 698 -8.19 4.24 -10.56
C HIS A 698 -8.76 5.24 -9.53
N GLY A 699 -9.69 4.76 -8.69
CA GLY A 699 -10.23 5.49 -7.54
C GLY A 699 -11.48 6.32 -7.82
N TRP A 700 -12.02 6.27 -9.04
CA TRP A 700 -13.24 6.95 -9.48
C TRP A 700 -14.47 6.04 -9.45
N GLY A 701 -15.62 6.58 -9.84
CA GLY A 701 -16.94 5.93 -9.83
C GLY A 701 -17.77 6.25 -8.59
N HIS A 702 -17.61 7.45 -8.04
CA HIS A 702 -18.35 7.91 -6.88
C HIS A 702 -19.84 8.14 -7.19
N GLY A 703 -20.63 8.55 -6.19
CA GLY A 703 -22.00 9.01 -6.40
C GLY A 703 -23.05 7.90 -6.49
N LEU A 704 -22.77 6.71 -5.96
CA LEU A 704 -23.81 5.68 -5.84
C LEU A 704 -24.94 6.14 -4.89
N PRO A 705 -26.20 5.71 -5.10
CA PRO A 705 -27.33 6.14 -4.27
C PRO A 705 -27.10 5.90 -2.78
N GLY A 706 -27.22 6.91 -1.91
CA GLY A 706 -27.05 6.74 -0.47
C GLY A 706 -25.60 6.89 0.04
N THR A 707 -24.67 7.33 -0.80
CA THR A 707 -23.40 7.93 -0.34
C THR A 707 -23.60 9.39 0.05
N GLN A 708 -22.73 9.91 0.93
CA GLN A 708 -22.69 11.31 1.33
C GLN A 708 -21.26 11.84 1.20
N LEU A 709 -20.88 12.18 -0.03
CA LEU A 709 -19.59 12.78 -0.38
C LEU A 709 -19.84 13.86 -1.44
N SER A 710 -20.26 15.05 -1.01
CA SER A 710 -20.82 16.11 -1.85
C SER A 710 -19.94 16.48 -3.05
N VAL A 711 -18.63 16.59 -2.84
CA VAL A 711 -17.67 16.98 -3.87
C VAL A 711 -17.38 15.80 -4.80
N ALA A 712 -17.17 14.60 -4.24
CA ALA A 712 -16.88 13.41 -5.03
C ALA A 712 -18.09 13.02 -5.89
N ASN A 713 -19.30 13.09 -5.33
CA ASN A 713 -20.57 12.79 -5.99
C ASN A 713 -20.90 13.78 -7.11
N ALA A 714 -20.45 15.03 -7.00
CA ALA A 714 -20.64 16.04 -8.05
C ALA A 714 -19.75 15.81 -9.28
N SER A 715 -18.68 15.02 -9.15
CA SER A 715 -17.77 14.67 -10.23
C SER A 715 -17.38 13.20 -10.12
N PRO A 716 -18.32 12.27 -10.38
CA PRO A 716 -18.15 10.87 -9.99
C PRO A 716 -17.06 10.13 -10.77
N GLY A 717 -16.81 10.53 -12.02
CA GLY A 717 -15.96 9.77 -12.95
C GLY A 717 -16.49 8.35 -13.15
N VAL A 718 -15.60 7.42 -13.48
CA VAL A 718 -15.94 6.06 -13.88
C VAL A 718 -15.05 5.05 -13.16
N ASN A 719 -15.64 4.00 -12.58
CA ASN A 719 -14.88 2.96 -11.88
C ASN A 719 -14.26 1.96 -12.88
N THR A 720 -12.95 2.07 -13.09
CA THR A 720 -12.20 1.14 -13.96
C THR A 720 -12.24 -0.31 -13.49
N ASN A 721 -12.49 -0.58 -12.21
CA ASN A 721 -12.50 -1.96 -11.68
C ASN A 721 -13.74 -2.77 -12.11
N VAL A 722 -14.73 -2.13 -12.76
CA VAL A 722 -15.80 -2.83 -13.49
C VAL A 722 -15.21 -3.66 -14.64
N LEU A 723 -14.12 -3.20 -15.24
CA LEU A 723 -13.44 -3.91 -16.33
C LEU A 723 -12.49 -5.01 -15.83
N SER A 724 -12.17 -5.07 -14.54
CA SER A 724 -11.19 -6.02 -14.00
C SER A 724 -11.86 -7.38 -13.72
N PRO A 725 -11.50 -8.46 -14.44
CA PRO A 725 -12.04 -9.79 -14.16
C PRO A 725 -11.56 -10.29 -12.78
N PRO A 726 -12.45 -10.83 -11.92
CA PRO A 726 -12.08 -11.31 -10.58
C PRO A 726 -11.07 -12.47 -10.54
N ASP A 727 -10.94 -13.20 -11.63
CA ASP A 727 -10.10 -14.38 -11.83
C ASP A 727 -8.80 -14.05 -12.58
N PHE A 728 -8.59 -12.81 -13.01
CA PHE A 728 -7.32 -12.39 -13.59
C PHE A 728 -6.34 -12.00 -12.47
N LEU A 729 -5.46 -12.93 -12.13
CA LEU A 729 -4.59 -12.87 -10.94
C LEU A 729 -3.12 -13.14 -11.29
N ASP A 730 -2.24 -12.72 -10.38
CA ASP A 730 -0.93 -13.34 -10.22
C ASP A 730 -1.11 -14.64 -9.41
N GLU A 731 -0.95 -15.79 -10.06
CA GLU A 731 -1.23 -17.11 -9.48
C GLU A 731 -0.41 -17.44 -8.22
N PRO A 732 0.90 -17.12 -8.13
CA PRO A 732 1.67 -17.41 -6.91
C PRO A 732 1.14 -16.68 -5.69
N SER A 733 0.89 -15.37 -5.78
CA SER A 733 0.47 -14.54 -4.64
C SER A 733 -1.04 -14.46 -4.44
N GLY A 734 -1.84 -14.74 -5.48
CA GLY A 734 -3.27 -14.46 -5.48
C GLY A 734 -3.62 -12.97 -5.63
N ASN A 735 -2.63 -12.12 -5.97
CA ASN A 735 -2.85 -10.69 -6.16
C ASN A 735 -3.65 -10.41 -7.43
N GLY A 736 -4.54 -9.41 -7.42
CA GLY A 736 -5.29 -8.99 -8.59
C GLY A 736 -4.39 -8.43 -9.70
N ALA A 737 -4.49 -8.98 -10.92
CA ALA A 737 -3.86 -8.40 -12.09
C ALA A 737 -4.75 -7.25 -12.63
N LEU A 738 -4.40 -6.02 -12.25
CA LEU A 738 -5.14 -4.81 -12.63
C LEU A 738 -4.56 -4.11 -13.88
N ASN A 739 -3.51 -4.67 -14.46
CA ASN A 739 -2.85 -4.19 -15.67
C ASN A 739 -2.74 -5.32 -16.70
N GLY A 740 -2.85 -4.97 -17.97
CA GLY A 740 -2.81 -5.94 -19.06
C GLY A 740 -4.15 -6.62 -19.33
N ILE A 741 -5.27 -6.02 -18.90
CA ILE A 741 -6.61 -6.57 -19.09
C ILE A 741 -7.02 -6.40 -20.56
N PRO A 742 -7.34 -7.48 -21.29
CA PRO A 742 -7.87 -7.38 -22.65
C PRO A 742 -9.14 -6.53 -22.71
N VAL A 743 -9.16 -5.54 -23.61
CA VAL A 743 -10.32 -4.66 -23.81
C VAL A 743 -10.61 -4.40 -25.29
N THR A 744 -11.85 -4.04 -25.58
CA THR A 744 -12.25 -3.41 -26.85
C THR A 744 -12.71 -1.98 -26.58
N VAL A 745 -12.53 -1.10 -27.58
CA VAL A 745 -12.94 0.30 -27.53
C VAL A 745 -13.82 0.59 -28.73
N THR A 746 -15.03 1.09 -28.50
CA THR A 746 -15.97 1.45 -29.56
C THR A 746 -16.59 2.81 -29.30
N VAL A 747 -16.84 3.60 -30.34
CA VAL A 747 -17.54 4.89 -30.19
C VAL A 747 -18.94 4.63 -29.63
N SER A 748 -19.29 5.27 -28.51
CA SER A 748 -20.62 5.12 -27.92
C SER A 748 -21.67 5.65 -28.89
N ALA A 749 -22.80 4.93 -29.02
CA ALA A 749 -23.95 5.45 -29.75
C ALA A 749 -24.38 6.77 -29.09
N ARG A 750 -24.48 7.86 -29.87
CA ARG A 750 -24.98 9.15 -29.38
C ARG A 750 -26.37 8.93 -28.77
N ARG A 751 -26.48 9.05 -27.44
CA ARG A 751 -27.75 9.00 -26.72
C ARG A 751 -28.56 10.28 -26.90
#